data_AF-A0A6A6MB98-F1
#
_entry.id   AF-A0A6A6MB98-F1
#
_cell.length_a   1.000
_cell.length_b   1.000
_cell.length_c   1.000
_cell.angle_alpha   90.00
_cell.angle_beta   90.00
_cell.angle_gamma   90.00
#
_symmetry.space_group_name_H-M   'P 1'
#
loop_
_entity.id
_entity.type
_entity.pdbx_description
1 polymer ?
#
loop_
_entity_poly.entity_id
_entity_poly.type
_entity_poly.pdbx_seq_one_letter_code
_entity_poly.pdbx_strand_id
1 'polypeptide(L)'
;MDVTVCRFAASRLLRVEIGIRKMLLQRTFWVVIALIIGLAVAKLHIVDSRPHRILLDTDVDTDDFFALLYILKLNRSEFELEAITINANAWTDAGHAVNQIYDILYMMGRDDIPVGVGGEGGILEDGTILPDVGGYLPIIEQGNSTAGGCRYRQAIPIGRRLDIDSNYGLRKAFLPQVIHSGIPVTLVPLDATNTIPINEDFFKAFEKSQHTYEAQYCFQSLKMARDTWFDDQFYTDGYTKEVKGSQGVRVLVATRAKPNPDTSSELDRAYFKSFLDVLNHPQQTGKFNFTTQFRYYKEVLYKPDFGNKKLGKPIVFDMDMSAGDFLALYYLLKLPVEVINLKAVIVSPTGWANAATIDVVYDLLHMMGRDDIPVGLGDIFALNQSDPGDCKYIKVIPQGSGGFLDSDTLYGLARHLPRSPRRYTAENSLQFGAPRNTDHPELRQPLALEIWDSIVKKLEPGSKISILTNGPLTNLAKIIGLRKNSSSVIQDVYVVGGHINHSNLDKGNVLTVHSNEYREMNLYLDPLAAKIVFESSLDITLIPLNAQRNASSFSKILQRLGRTNKTPEALFAYRLLSRLYRLQQTHHRYHHMDTFLGEILGAVVLAGDSFLNPILQIKPIKVLADGAESKDGQIVVDENKENW
;
A
#
# COMPACT_ATOMS: atom_id res chain seq x y z
N MET A 1 40.63 -104.16 -14.16
CA MET A 1 40.44 -102.99 -15.04
C MET A 1 38.95 -102.95 -15.36
N ASP A 2 38.19 -101.89 -15.10
CA ASP A 2 38.48 -100.60 -15.69
C ASP A 2 37.95 -99.42 -14.86
N VAL A 3 38.76 -98.99 -13.88
CA VAL A 3 38.60 -97.72 -13.13
C VAL A 3 38.75 -96.50 -14.08
N THR A 4 39.20 -96.73 -15.31
CA THR A 4 39.49 -95.72 -16.33
C THR A 4 38.23 -95.14 -16.99
N VAL A 5 37.18 -95.95 -17.18
CA VAL A 5 35.93 -95.51 -17.86
C VAL A 5 35.09 -94.58 -16.97
N CYS A 6 35.00 -94.85 -15.66
CA CYS A 6 34.32 -93.96 -14.71
C CYS A 6 35.05 -92.62 -14.51
N ARG A 7 36.40 -92.61 -14.50
CA ARG A 7 37.17 -91.37 -14.38
C ARG A 7 37.04 -90.45 -15.61
N PHE A 8 36.90 -91.03 -16.80
CA PHE A 8 36.72 -90.24 -18.03
C PHE A 8 35.36 -89.55 -18.07
N ALA A 9 34.28 -90.25 -17.69
CA ALA A 9 32.93 -89.69 -17.63
C ALA A 9 32.81 -88.58 -16.56
N ALA A 10 33.37 -88.79 -15.36
CA ALA A 10 33.39 -87.79 -14.30
C ALA A 10 34.18 -86.53 -14.69
N SER A 11 35.32 -86.67 -15.39
CA SER A 11 36.12 -85.53 -15.84
C SER A 11 35.43 -84.67 -16.92
N ARG A 12 34.60 -85.31 -17.77
CA ARG A 12 33.84 -84.64 -18.83
C ARG A 12 32.66 -83.85 -18.25
N LEU A 13 31.94 -84.45 -17.29
CA LEU A 13 30.87 -83.78 -16.54
C LEU A 13 31.40 -82.59 -15.74
N LEU A 14 32.53 -82.73 -15.06
CA LEU A 14 33.16 -81.63 -14.31
C LEU A 14 33.56 -80.46 -15.23
N ARG A 15 34.10 -80.74 -16.43
CA ARG A 15 34.45 -79.70 -17.42
C ARG A 15 33.22 -78.97 -17.98
N VAL A 16 32.12 -79.68 -18.21
CA VAL A 16 30.86 -79.08 -18.67
C VAL A 16 30.27 -78.20 -17.56
N GLU A 17 30.27 -78.67 -16.31
CA GLU A 17 29.75 -77.93 -15.17
C GLU A 17 30.57 -76.66 -14.86
N ILE A 18 31.91 -76.74 -14.95
CA ILE A 18 32.81 -75.59 -14.84
C ILE A 18 32.61 -74.61 -16.00
N GLY A 19 32.38 -75.12 -17.22
CA GLY A 19 32.07 -74.31 -18.40
C GLY A 19 30.78 -73.53 -18.25
N ILE A 20 29.71 -74.18 -17.78
CA ILE A 20 28.41 -73.55 -17.52
C ILE A 20 28.52 -72.51 -16.39
N ARG A 21 29.24 -72.81 -15.30
CA ARG A 21 29.48 -71.84 -14.21
C ARG A 21 30.26 -70.61 -14.68
N LYS A 22 31.29 -70.78 -15.51
CA LYS A 22 32.04 -69.64 -16.10
C LYS A 22 31.15 -68.80 -17.01
N MET A 23 30.32 -69.44 -17.83
CA MET A 23 29.37 -68.73 -18.71
C MET A 23 28.31 -67.96 -17.91
N LEU A 24 27.79 -68.55 -16.83
CA LEU A 24 26.87 -67.87 -15.93
C LEU A 24 27.56 -66.69 -15.25
N LEU A 25 28.73 -66.88 -14.62
CA LEU A 25 29.49 -65.82 -13.97
C LEU A 25 29.81 -64.65 -14.92
N GLN A 26 30.18 -64.96 -16.17
CA GLN A 26 30.44 -63.94 -17.18
C GLN A 26 29.17 -63.18 -17.58
N ARG A 27 28.02 -63.86 -17.71
CA ARG A 27 26.73 -63.20 -17.91
C ARG A 27 26.31 -62.35 -16.72
N THR A 28 26.47 -62.85 -15.49
CA THR A 28 26.13 -62.08 -14.27
C THR A 28 27.03 -60.85 -14.15
N PHE A 29 28.32 -60.98 -14.46
CA PHE A 29 29.27 -59.88 -14.48
C PHE A 29 28.87 -58.78 -15.48
N TRP A 30 28.50 -59.15 -16.71
CA TRP A 30 28.00 -58.19 -17.70
C TRP A 30 26.67 -57.54 -17.32
N VAL A 31 25.76 -58.28 -16.68
CA VAL A 31 24.49 -57.73 -16.17
C VAL A 31 24.72 -56.73 -15.04
N VAL A 32 25.64 -57.02 -14.11
CA VAL A 32 26.00 -56.08 -13.04
C VAL A 32 26.67 -54.83 -13.60
N ILE A 33 27.59 -54.97 -14.57
CA ILE A 33 28.18 -53.82 -15.25
C ILE A 33 27.12 -52.99 -15.96
N ALA A 34 26.18 -53.61 -16.68
CA ALA A 34 25.09 -52.90 -17.34
C ALA A 34 24.18 -52.16 -16.34
N LEU A 35 23.92 -52.75 -15.17
CA LEU A 35 23.17 -52.12 -14.07
C LEU A 35 23.93 -50.93 -13.47
N ILE A 36 25.23 -51.05 -13.23
CA ILE A 36 26.08 -49.97 -12.70
C ILE A 36 26.18 -48.83 -13.71
N ILE A 37 26.38 -49.14 -15.00
CA ILE A 37 26.38 -48.15 -16.08
C ILE A 37 24.99 -47.51 -16.20
N GLY A 38 23.90 -48.29 -16.11
CA GLY A 38 22.54 -47.76 -16.12
C GLY A 38 22.25 -46.80 -14.95
N LEU A 39 22.71 -47.13 -13.74
CA LEU A 39 22.62 -46.26 -12.56
C LEU A 39 23.51 -45.01 -12.66
N ALA A 40 24.70 -45.14 -13.24
CA ALA A 40 25.61 -44.02 -13.47
C ALA A 40 25.07 -43.07 -14.56
N VAL A 41 24.51 -43.60 -15.64
CA VAL A 41 23.84 -42.84 -16.71
C VAL A 41 22.56 -42.18 -16.19
N ALA A 42 21.77 -42.87 -15.36
CA ALA A 42 20.62 -42.27 -14.68
C ALA A 42 21.03 -41.11 -13.76
N LYS A 43 22.17 -41.21 -13.06
CA LYS A 43 22.74 -40.10 -12.29
C LYS A 43 23.29 -38.97 -13.16
N LEU A 44 23.84 -39.27 -14.34
CA LEU A 44 24.34 -38.28 -15.30
C LEU A 44 23.21 -37.53 -16.04
N HIS A 45 22.00 -38.09 -16.05
CA HIS A 45 20.79 -37.45 -16.61
C HIS A 45 19.91 -36.74 -15.59
N ILE A 46 20.34 -36.64 -14.32
CA ILE A 46 19.82 -35.61 -13.43
C ILE A 46 20.52 -34.30 -13.84
N VAL A 47 20.07 -33.73 -14.96
CA VAL A 47 20.21 -32.29 -15.16
C VAL A 47 19.32 -31.71 -14.06
N ASP A 48 19.92 -31.13 -13.03
CA ASP A 48 19.21 -30.21 -12.15
C ASP A 48 18.69 -29.08 -13.06
N SER A 49 17.46 -29.24 -13.55
CA SER A 49 16.77 -28.20 -14.30
C SER A 49 16.58 -27.06 -13.33
N ARG A 50 17.43 -26.03 -13.45
CA ARG A 50 17.25 -24.81 -12.67
C ARG A 50 15.84 -24.30 -12.95
N PRO A 51 15.10 -23.92 -11.91
CA PRO A 51 13.73 -23.44 -12.08
C PRO A 51 13.74 -22.22 -13.01
N HIS A 52 12.66 -22.07 -13.76
CA HIS A 52 12.40 -20.88 -14.55
C HIS A 52 12.13 -19.72 -13.59
N ARG A 53 13.10 -18.80 -13.49
CA ARG A 53 13.05 -17.66 -12.57
C ARG A 53 12.20 -16.55 -13.17
N ILE A 54 11.26 -16.03 -12.40
CA ILE A 54 10.26 -15.06 -12.82
C ILE A 54 10.43 -13.78 -11.98
N LEU A 55 10.50 -12.64 -12.67
CA LEU A 55 10.25 -11.32 -12.09
C LEU A 55 8.89 -10.88 -12.64
N LEU A 56 7.93 -10.60 -11.75
CA LEU A 56 6.59 -10.16 -12.16
C LEU A 56 6.50 -8.64 -12.06
N ASP A 57 6.30 -7.97 -13.18
CA ASP A 57 5.94 -6.54 -13.23
C ASP A 57 4.43 -6.43 -13.49
N THR A 58 3.71 -5.65 -12.68
CA THR A 58 2.24 -5.68 -12.64
C THR A 58 1.65 -4.33 -12.21
N ASP A 59 0.47 -3.98 -12.70
CA ASP A 59 -0.29 -2.81 -12.26
C ASP A 59 -1.39 -3.12 -11.23
N VAL A 60 -1.46 -4.39 -10.80
CA VAL A 60 -2.22 -4.85 -9.63
C VAL A 60 -3.73 -4.68 -9.83
N ASP A 61 -4.21 -4.93 -11.05
CA ASP A 61 -5.64 -5.05 -11.35
C ASP A 61 -6.14 -6.51 -11.15
N THR A 62 -7.42 -6.73 -11.42
CA THR A 62 -8.12 -7.97 -11.09
C THR A 62 -7.53 -9.18 -11.82
N ASP A 63 -7.16 -9.01 -13.09
CA ASP A 63 -6.52 -10.03 -13.92
C ASP A 63 -5.06 -10.30 -13.49
N ASP A 64 -4.34 -9.29 -13.01
CA ASP A 64 -3.02 -9.49 -12.39
C ASP A 64 -3.06 -10.40 -11.18
N PHE A 65 -4.09 -10.28 -10.32
CA PHE A 65 -4.23 -11.20 -9.19
C PHE A 65 -4.38 -12.64 -9.65
N PHE A 66 -5.09 -12.87 -10.75
CA PHE A 66 -5.28 -14.21 -11.29
C PHE A 66 -3.96 -14.76 -11.81
N ALA A 67 -3.19 -13.92 -12.52
CA ALA A 67 -1.85 -14.28 -12.98
C ALA A 67 -0.89 -14.58 -11.81
N LEU A 68 -0.87 -13.71 -10.79
CA LEU A 68 -0.03 -13.90 -9.60
C LEU A 68 -0.39 -15.18 -8.84
N LEU A 69 -1.67 -15.40 -8.54
CA LEU A 69 -2.12 -16.60 -7.84
C LEU A 69 -1.84 -17.85 -8.67
N TYR A 70 -2.02 -17.80 -10.00
CA TYR A 70 -1.62 -18.89 -10.88
C TYR A 70 -0.12 -19.19 -10.79
N ILE A 71 0.75 -18.17 -10.87
CA ILE A 71 2.21 -18.34 -10.73
C ILE A 71 2.57 -18.94 -9.38
N LEU A 72 1.94 -18.47 -8.29
CA LEU A 72 2.19 -18.95 -6.93
C LEU A 72 1.75 -20.40 -6.69
N LYS A 73 0.98 -20.99 -7.62
CA LYS A 73 0.53 -22.39 -7.61
C LYS A 73 1.41 -23.32 -8.44
N LEU A 74 2.24 -22.78 -9.33
CA LEU A 74 3.11 -23.58 -10.19
C LEU A 74 4.17 -24.32 -9.39
N ASN A 75 4.63 -25.47 -9.89
CA ASN A 75 5.63 -26.29 -9.21
C ASN A 75 6.92 -25.48 -8.97
N ARG A 76 7.30 -25.29 -7.71
CA ARG A 76 8.46 -24.47 -7.31
C ARG A 76 9.80 -25.03 -7.76
N SER A 77 9.89 -26.33 -8.02
CA SER A 77 11.08 -26.94 -8.62
C SER A 77 11.22 -26.61 -10.11
N GLU A 78 10.15 -26.15 -10.75
CA GLU A 78 10.10 -25.79 -12.17
C GLU A 78 10.01 -24.27 -12.38
N PHE A 79 9.38 -23.52 -11.48
CA PHE A 79 9.15 -22.08 -11.57
C PHE A 79 9.43 -21.39 -10.24
N GLU A 80 10.25 -20.33 -10.26
CA GLU A 80 10.64 -19.59 -9.07
C GLU A 80 10.32 -18.10 -9.23
N LEU A 81 9.30 -17.61 -8.51
CA LEU A 81 8.98 -16.18 -8.45
C LEU A 81 9.94 -15.49 -7.46
N GLU A 82 10.77 -14.60 -7.99
CA GLU A 82 11.90 -13.96 -7.30
C GLU A 82 11.53 -12.61 -6.66
N ALA A 83 10.69 -11.84 -7.33
CA ALA A 83 10.29 -10.50 -6.93
C ALA A 83 9.03 -10.08 -7.69
N ILE A 84 8.30 -9.13 -7.10
CA ILE A 84 7.18 -8.45 -7.74
C ILE A 84 7.53 -6.95 -7.81
N THR A 85 7.38 -6.33 -8.97
CA THR A 85 7.44 -4.88 -9.16
C THR A 85 6.06 -4.36 -9.50
N ILE A 86 5.64 -3.31 -8.81
CA ILE A 86 4.35 -2.66 -9.00
C ILE A 86 4.56 -1.41 -9.84
N ASN A 87 3.87 -1.36 -10.97
CA ASN A 87 3.78 -0.18 -11.82
C ASN A 87 2.54 0.63 -11.40
N ALA A 88 2.74 1.69 -10.62
CA ALA A 88 1.63 2.49 -10.07
C ALA A 88 1.13 3.58 -11.05
N ASN A 89 1.30 3.39 -12.36
CA ASN A 89 0.89 4.34 -13.41
C ASN A 89 -0.51 4.03 -14.00
N ALA A 90 -1.28 3.14 -13.35
CA ALA A 90 -2.52 2.56 -13.89
C ALA A 90 -3.73 2.74 -12.95
N TRP A 91 -4.61 1.74 -12.85
CA TRP A 91 -5.91 1.81 -12.15
C TRP A 91 -5.81 1.76 -10.61
N THR A 92 -4.62 1.51 -10.06
CA THR A 92 -4.41 1.21 -8.62
C THR A 92 -3.54 2.24 -7.90
N ASP A 93 -3.90 2.58 -6.66
CA ASP A 93 -3.07 3.39 -5.75
C ASP A 93 -1.90 2.57 -5.19
N ALA A 94 -0.69 3.13 -5.19
CA ALA A 94 0.53 2.42 -4.78
C ALA A 94 0.46 1.84 -3.35
N GLY A 95 -0.12 2.60 -2.40
CA GLY A 95 -0.26 2.18 -1.00
C GLY A 95 -1.19 0.98 -0.86
N HIS A 96 -2.34 1.03 -1.53
CA HIS A 96 -3.27 -0.10 -1.59
C HIS A 96 -2.69 -1.31 -2.33
N ALA A 97 -2.04 -1.10 -3.48
CA ALA A 97 -1.45 -2.15 -4.30
C ALA A 97 -0.45 -2.99 -3.51
N VAL A 98 0.45 -2.33 -2.78
CA VAL A 98 1.47 -3.01 -1.97
C VAL A 98 0.85 -3.79 -0.83
N ASN A 99 -0.10 -3.18 -0.10
CA ASN A 99 -0.81 -3.88 0.97
C ASN A 99 -1.49 -5.14 0.44
N GLN A 100 -2.14 -5.05 -0.72
CA GLN A 100 -2.86 -6.15 -1.33
C GLN A 100 -1.92 -7.28 -1.80
N ILE A 101 -0.80 -6.95 -2.46
CA ILE A 101 0.19 -7.94 -2.88
C ILE A 101 0.80 -8.63 -1.65
N TYR A 102 1.18 -7.89 -0.60
CA TYR A 102 1.70 -8.51 0.62
C TYR A 102 0.66 -9.36 1.34
N ASP A 103 -0.62 -8.98 1.33
CA ASP A 103 -1.71 -9.79 1.88
C ASP A 103 -1.83 -11.13 1.10
N ILE A 104 -1.75 -11.10 -0.24
CA ILE A 104 -1.73 -12.30 -1.11
C ILE A 104 -0.51 -13.17 -0.83
N LEU A 105 0.68 -12.57 -0.76
CA LEU A 105 1.91 -13.31 -0.45
C LEU A 105 1.83 -13.95 0.93
N TYR A 106 1.33 -13.24 1.93
CA TYR A 106 1.15 -13.78 3.28
C TYR A 106 0.16 -14.95 3.29
N MET A 107 -0.97 -14.84 2.56
CA MET A 107 -1.93 -15.93 2.35
C MET A 107 -1.25 -17.15 1.72
N MET A 108 -0.47 -16.96 0.67
CA MET A 108 0.24 -18.03 -0.04
C MET A 108 1.48 -18.54 0.71
N GLY A 109 1.79 -17.94 1.87
CA GLY A 109 2.94 -18.28 2.68
C GLY A 109 4.28 -17.95 2.02
N ARG A 110 4.31 -16.85 1.25
CA ARG A 110 5.42 -16.39 0.44
C ARG A 110 5.92 -14.99 0.83
N ASP A 111 6.00 -14.74 2.14
CA ASP A 111 6.59 -13.52 2.71
C ASP A 111 8.09 -13.35 2.36
N ASP A 112 8.70 -14.38 1.76
CA ASP A 112 10.05 -14.35 1.22
C ASP A 112 10.18 -13.54 -0.08
N ILE A 113 9.08 -13.30 -0.80
CA ILE A 113 9.10 -12.55 -2.06
C ILE A 113 9.15 -11.05 -1.76
N PRO A 114 10.20 -10.32 -2.16
CA PRO A 114 10.22 -8.88 -2.07
C PRO A 114 9.26 -8.24 -3.09
N VAL A 115 8.54 -7.23 -2.63
CA VAL A 115 7.67 -6.38 -3.47
C VAL A 115 8.30 -5.00 -3.54
N GLY A 116 8.65 -4.57 -4.76
CA GLY A 116 9.05 -3.21 -5.06
C GLY A 116 7.92 -2.45 -5.71
N VAL A 117 7.88 -1.14 -5.51
CA VAL A 117 7.03 -0.22 -6.31
C VAL A 117 7.97 0.65 -7.12
N GLY A 118 7.64 0.91 -8.38
CA GLY A 118 8.34 1.92 -9.14
C GLY A 118 8.18 3.30 -8.48
N GLY A 119 9.13 4.21 -8.72
CA GLY A 119 9.10 5.54 -8.09
C GLY A 119 8.64 6.65 -9.04
N GLU A 120 8.76 7.89 -8.55
CA GLU A 120 8.32 9.10 -9.25
C GLU A 120 9.14 9.48 -10.49
N GLY A 121 10.19 8.73 -10.83
CA GLY A 121 10.97 8.96 -12.03
C GLY A 121 10.09 8.91 -13.29
N GLY A 122 10.14 9.96 -14.09
CA GLY A 122 9.58 9.96 -15.44
C GLY A 122 10.63 9.57 -16.46
N ILE A 123 10.19 9.33 -17.69
CA ILE A 123 11.09 9.28 -18.83
C ILE A 123 11.01 10.66 -19.49
N LEU A 124 12.11 11.42 -19.53
CA LEU A 124 12.19 12.79 -20.10
C LEU A 124 12.09 12.76 -21.62
N GLU A 125 11.53 13.78 -22.29
CA GLU A 125 11.20 13.84 -23.74
C GLU A 125 12.33 13.37 -24.69
N ASP A 126 13.57 13.51 -24.25
CA ASP A 126 14.79 13.16 -25.00
C ASP A 126 15.17 11.68 -24.97
N GLY A 127 14.59 10.86 -24.09
CA GLY A 127 15.02 9.47 -23.94
C GLY A 127 15.45 9.09 -22.53
N THR A 128 15.77 10.09 -21.71
CA THR A 128 16.46 9.89 -20.44
C THR A 128 15.53 9.27 -19.41
N ILE A 129 15.88 8.07 -18.94
CA ILE A 129 15.22 7.37 -17.84
C ILE A 129 15.75 7.97 -16.54
N LEU A 130 14.90 8.65 -15.78
CA LEU A 130 15.27 9.19 -14.47
C LEU A 130 15.46 8.05 -13.44
N PRO A 131 16.18 8.27 -12.33
CA PRO A 131 16.21 7.31 -11.23
C PRO A 131 14.80 7.01 -10.70
N ASP A 132 14.61 5.79 -10.19
CA ASP A 132 13.36 5.34 -9.56
C ASP A 132 12.13 5.53 -10.47
N VAL A 133 12.16 5.10 -11.74
CA VAL A 133 11.00 5.17 -12.67
C VAL A 133 9.99 4.05 -12.41
N GLY A 134 8.68 4.36 -12.48
CA GLY A 134 7.60 3.36 -12.52
C GLY A 134 6.46 3.50 -11.51
N GLY A 135 6.32 4.63 -10.83
CA GLY A 135 5.23 4.86 -9.90
C GLY A 135 4.69 6.27 -9.98
N TYR A 136 3.36 6.35 -9.93
CA TYR A 136 2.52 7.52 -9.70
C TYR A 136 2.10 8.35 -10.94
N LEU A 137 2.70 8.26 -12.14
CA LEU A 137 2.23 9.05 -13.32
C LEU A 137 1.01 8.38 -13.96
N PRO A 138 -0.21 8.93 -13.94
CA PRO A 138 -1.30 8.40 -14.74
C PRO A 138 -1.07 8.72 -16.22
N ILE A 139 -1.46 7.80 -17.09
CA ILE A 139 -1.52 7.94 -18.56
C ILE A 139 -2.34 9.16 -19.07
N ILE A 140 -3.04 9.89 -18.19
CA ILE A 140 -4.00 10.95 -18.56
C ILE A 140 -3.56 12.37 -18.15
N GLU A 141 -2.35 12.56 -17.59
CA GLU A 141 -1.72 13.90 -17.57
C GLU A 141 -1.14 14.30 -18.95
N GLN A 142 -1.95 14.16 -20.01
CA GLN A 142 -1.66 14.73 -21.33
C GLN A 142 -2.90 15.41 -21.90
N GLY A 143 -3.28 16.54 -21.29
CA GLY A 143 -3.77 17.66 -22.09
C GLY A 143 -2.64 18.17 -23.03
N ASN A 144 -2.88 19.24 -23.79
CA ASN A 144 -1.89 19.80 -24.73
C ASN A 144 -0.55 20.28 -24.12
N SER A 145 -0.32 20.07 -22.82
CA SER A 145 0.97 20.24 -22.14
C SER A 145 1.34 18.99 -21.34
N THR A 146 2.50 18.43 -21.62
CA THR A 146 3.05 17.15 -21.14
C THR A 146 3.97 17.29 -19.90
N ALA A 147 3.79 18.31 -19.07
CA ALA A 147 4.65 18.54 -17.90
C ALA A 147 3.85 19.05 -16.69
N GLY A 148 3.73 18.22 -15.65
CA GLY A 148 3.16 18.56 -14.34
C GLY A 148 3.63 17.59 -13.25
N GLY A 149 3.90 18.11 -12.05
CA GLY A 149 4.67 17.43 -11.00
C GLY A 149 3.86 16.70 -9.92
N CYS A 150 2.55 16.44 -10.14
CA CYS A 150 1.77 15.69 -9.19
C CYS A 150 0.52 15.01 -9.70
N ARG A 151 0.26 13.91 -9.04
CA ARG A 151 -0.03 12.67 -9.70
C ARG A 151 -1.08 11.99 -8.83
N TYR A 152 -2.36 12.26 -9.10
CA TYR A 152 -3.45 11.33 -8.83
C TYR A 152 -4.76 11.73 -9.54
N ARG A 153 -5.26 10.78 -10.32
CA ARG A 153 -6.67 10.54 -10.75
C ARG A 153 -7.28 11.41 -11.86
N GLN A 154 -7.17 10.94 -13.12
CA GLN A 154 -8.08 11.30 -14.23
C GLN A 154 -8.60 10.12 -15.07
N ALA A 155 -8.40 8.86 -14.67
CA ALA A 155 -8.66 7.70 -15.53
C ALA A 155 -10.04 7.01 -15.46
N ILE A 156 -11.08 7.66 -14.94
CA ILE A 156 -12.46 7.12 -15.05
C ILE A 156 -13.30 8.09 -15.91
N PRO A 157 -13.59 7.77 -17.18
CA PRO A 157 -14.46 8.61 -18.00
C PRO A 157 -15.90 8.61 -17.47
N ILE A 158 -16.44 9.79 -17.21
CA ILE A 158 -17.89 10.01 -17.16
C ILE A 158 -18.37 10.04 -18.61
N GLY A 159 -19.06 8.98 -19.03
CA GLY A 159 -19.95 8.90 -20.19
C GLY A 159 -19.56 9.72 -21.43
N ARG A 160 -18.68 9.19 -22.28
CA ARG A 160 -18.70 9.31 -23.77
C ARG A 160 -17.46 8.64 -24.41
N ARG A 161 -17.72 7.62 -25.25
CA ARG A 161 -16.89 7.00 -26.31
C ARG A 161 -15.38 6.77 -26.03
N LEU A 162 -15.07 5.53 -25.66
CA LEU A 162 -13.74 4.90 -25.64
C LEU A 162 -13.38 4.32 -27.02
N ASP A 163 -12.84 5.13 -27.93
CA ASP A 163 -12.22 4.61 -29.18
C ASP A 163 -10.97 5.40 -29.60
N ILE A 164 -10.46 6.27 -28.74
CA ILE A 164 -9.27 7.09 -29.00
C ILE A 164 -8.47 7.12 -27.68
N ASP A 165 -7.19 6.75 -27.76
CA ASP A 165 -6.16 6.86 -26.70
C ASP A 165 -5.93 5.72 -25.71
N SER A 166 -5.46 4.57 -26.22
CA SER A 166 -4.64 3.64 -25.42
C SER A 166 -3.19 3.49 -25.88
N ASN A 167 -2.73 4.14 -26.96
CA ASN A 167 -1.33 3.99 -27.41
C ASN A 167 -0.81 5.06 -28.38
N TYR A 168 -1.52 6.18 -28.63
CA TYR A 168 -1.06 7.15 -29.65
C TYR A 168 0.00 8.14 -29.13
N GLY A 169 0.15 8.28 -27.80
CA GLY A 169 1.09 9.21 -27.15
C GLY A 169 2.24 8.58 -26.36
N LEU A 170 2.21 7.27 -26.05
CA LEU A 170 3.37 6.57 -25.52
C LEU A 170 4.47 6.65 -26.57
N ARG A 171 5.58 7.31 -26.21
CA ARG A 171 6.64 7.66 -27.15
C ARG A 171 6.96 6.48 -28.07
N LYS A 172 6.58 6.62 -29.35
CA LYS A 172 6.94 5.71 -30.45
C LYS A 172 8.44 5.36 -30.49
N ALA A 173 9.28 6.12 -29.79
CA ALA A 173 10.71 5.90 -29.62
C ALA A 173 11.11 4.80 -28.59
N PHE A 174 10.26 4.40 -27.62
CA PHE A 174 10.66 3.47 -26.53
C PHE A 174 10.20 2.04 -26.60
N LEU A 175 9.02 1.74 -27.16
CA LEU A 175 8.70 0.35 -27.52
C LEU A 175 9.88 -0.28 -28.30
N PRO A 176 10.50 0.46 -29.25
CA PRO A 176 11.77 0.08 -29.84
C PRO A 176 12.90 -0.20 -28.85
N GLN A 177 13.09 0.53 -27.75
CA GLN A 177 14.19 0.26 -26.81
C GLN A 177 14.01 -1.04 -26.02
N VAL A 178 12.80 -1.33 -25.52
CA VAL A 178 12.52 -2.60 -24.84
C VAL A 178 12.57 -3.76 -25.83
N ILE A 179 11.98 -3.58 -27.01
CA ILE A 179 11.91 -4.63 -28.03
C ILE A 179 13.25 -4.80 -28.76
N HIS A 180 14.09 -3.77 -28.86
CA HIS A 180 15.44 -3.82 -29.41
C HIS A 180 16.53 -3.99 -28.34
N SER A 181 16.15 -4.30 -27.09
CA SER A 181 17.10 -4.57 -26.01
C SER A 181 17.99 -5.80 -26.28
N GLY A 182 17.66 -6.60 -27.30
CA GLY A 182 18.29 -7.88 -27.59
C GLY A 182 17.76 -9.02 -26.71
N ILE A 183 16.87 -8.73 -25.76
CA ILE A 183 16.16 -9.72 -24.96
C ILE A 183 15.05 -10.34 -25.83
N PRO A 184 14.89 -11.67 -25.84
CA PRO A 184 13.75 -12.30 -26.51
C PRO A 184 12.42 -11.82 -25.90
N VAL A 185 11.61 -11.14 -26.70
CA VAL A 185 10.28 -10.64 -26.30
C VAL A 185 9.19 -11.50 -26.92
N THR A 186 8.28 -11.98 -26.08
CA THR A 186 7.00 -12.57 -26.50
C THR A 186 5.87 -11.64 -26.10
N LEU A 187 5.06 -11.25 -27.06
CA LEU A 187 3.90 -10.38 -26.87
C LEU A 187 2.62 -11.23 -26.83
N VAL A 188 1.79 -10.99 -25.82
CA VAL A 188 0.42 -11.51 -25.76
C VAL A 188 -0.53 -10.33 -26.00
N PRO A 189 -0.98 -10.11 -27.24
CA PRO A 189 -1.77 -8.94 -27.60
C PRO A 189 -3.27 -9.13 -27.30
N LEU A 190 -4.02 -8.02 -27.37
CA LEU A 190 -5.46 -8.01 -27.07
C LEU A 190 -6.27 -8.92 -28.00
N ASP A 191 -5.90 -9.06 -29.28
CA ASP A 191 -6.56 -10.00 -30.20
C ASP A 191 -6.39 -11.46 -29.76
N ALA A 192 -5.28 -11.80 -29.09
CA ALA A 192 -5.08 -13.13 -28.53
C ALA A 192 -5.91 -13.34 -27.26
N THR A 193 -5.96 -12.35 -26.37
CA THR A 193 -6.77 -12.43 -25.14
C THR A 193 -8.27 -12.34 -25.43
N ASN A 194 -8.71 -11.65 -26.48
CA ASN A 194 -10.11 -11.68 -26.97
C ASN A 194 -10.56 -13.09 -27.40
N THR A 195 -9.61 -14.04 -27.61
CA THR A 195 -9.95 -15.45 -27.89
C THR A 195 -10.25 -16.27 -26.65
N ILE A 196 -10.07 -15.71 -25.45
CA ILE A 196 -10.39 -16.27 -24.12
C ILE A 196 -11.30 -15.32 -23.32
N PRO A 197 -12.47 -14.92 -23.85
CA PRO A 197 -13.35 -13.98 -23.15
C PRO A 197 -13.89 -14.63 -21.87
N ILE A 198 -13.90 -13.86 -20.78
CA ILE A 198 -14.67 -14.25 -19.59
C ILE A 198 -16.14 -14.20 -20.00
N ASN A 199 -16.76 -15.36 -20.16
CA ASN A 199 -18.15 -15.51 -20.57
C ASN A 199 -18.97 -16.15 -19.44
N GLU A 200 -20.30 -16.23 -19.62
CA GLU A 200 -21.20 -16.77 -18.61
C GLU A 200 -20.88 -18.25 -18.26
N ASP A 201 -20.46 -19.04 -19.24
CA ASP A 201 -20.12 -20.46 -19.06
C ASP A 201 -18.85 -20.61 -18.20
N PHE A 202 -17.79 -19.85 -18.50
CA PHE A 202 -16.59 -19.81 -17.66
C PHE A 202 -16.93 -19.32 -16.25
N PHE A 203 -17.75 -18.27 -16.12
CA PHE A 203 -18.15 -17.74 -14.83
C PHE A 203 -18.87 -18.82 -13.98
N LYS A 204 -19.85 -19.54 -14.56
CA LYS A 204 -20.57 -20.64 -13.89
C LYS A 204 -19.67 -21.83 -13.59
N ALA A 205 -18.74 -22.17 -14.48
CA ALA A 205 -17.77 -23.23 -14.25
C ALA A 205 -16.83 -22.88 -13.10
N PHE A 206 -16.36 -21.63 -13.04
CA PHE A 206 -15.54 -21.14 -11.95
C PHE A 206 -16.35 -21.07 -10.65
N GLU A 207 -17.63 -20.68 -10.68
CA GLU A 207 -18.51 -20.72 -9.51
C GLU A 207 -18.54 -22.11 -8.83
N LYS A 208 -18.51 -23.17 -9.64
CA LYS A 208 -18.54 -24.56 -9.17
C LYS A 208 -17.16 -25.11 -8.78
N SER A 209 -16.07 -24.44 -9.15
CA SER A 209 -14.69 -24.97 -9.09
C SER A 209 -13.77 -24.09 -8.23
N GLN A 210 -14.03 -24.07 -6.92
CA GLN A 210 -13.34 -23.23 -5.91
C GLN A 210 -12.95 -24.03 -4.66
N HIS A 211 -12.20 -25.10 -4.87
CA HIS A 211 -11.79 -26.04 -3.84
C HIS A 211 -10.63 -25.56 -2.96
N THR A 212 -9.93 -24.49 -3.38
CA THR A 212 -8.84 -23.85 -2.63
C THR A 212 -9.18 -22.41 -2.26
N TYR A 213 -8.46 -21.85 -1.28
CA TYR A 213 -8.71 -20.49 -0.79
C TYR A 213 -8.43 -19.42 -1.85
N GLU A 214 -7.35 -19.60 -2.59
CA GLU A 214 -6.97 -18.74 -3.72
C GLU A 214 -7.99 -18.80 -4.86
N ALA A 215 -8.58 -19.97 -5.16
CA ALA A 215 -9.64 -20.08 -6.15
C ALA A 215 -10.93 -19.35 -5.71
N GLN A 216 -11.27 -19.44 -4.42
CA GLN A 216 -12.38 -18.70 -3.83
C GLN A 216 -12.16 -17.19 -3.91
N TYR A 217 -10.94 -16.72 -3.62
CA TYR A 217 -10.58 -15.31 -3.73
C TYR A 217 -10.68 -14.82 -5.17
N CYS A 218 -10.07 -15.51 -6.14
CA CYS A 218 -10.15 -15.16 -7.56
C CYS A 218 -11.60 -15.04 -8.03
N PHE A 219 -12.46 -16.00 -7.68
CA PHE A 219 -13.86 -15.94 -8.07
C PHE A 219 -14.60 -14.79 -7.38
N GLN A 220 -14.37 -14.54 -6.08
CA GLN A 220 -14.99 -13.43 -5.38
C GLN A 220 -14.61 -12.09 -6.01
N SER A 221 -13.33 -11.89 -6.34
CA SER A 221 -12.86 -10.70 -7.07
C SER A 221 -13.55 -10.58 -8.43
N LEU A 222 -13.63 -11.68 -9.20
CA LEU A 222 -14.32 -11.69 -10.50
C LEU A 222 -15.81 -11.36 -10.37
N LYS A 223 -16.47 -11.91 -9.36
CA LYS A 223 -17.88 -11.67 -9.06
C LYS A 223 -18.13 -10.20 -8.72
N MET A 224 -17.29 -9.61 -7.89
CA MET A 224 -17.38 -8.18 -7.55
C MET A 224 -17.19 -7.30 -8.80
N ALA A 225 -16.21 -7.64 -9.66
CA ALA A 225 -16.00 -6.92 -10.91
C ALA A 225 -17.24 -7.00 -11.82
N ARG A 226 -17.83 -8.20 -11.99
CA ARG A 226 -19.08 -8.39 -12.73
C ARG A 226 -20.24 -7.58 -12.15
N ASP A 227 -20.45 -7.67 -10.83
CA ASP A 227 -21.59 -7.05 -10.14
C ASP A 227 -21.51 -5.52 -10.08
N THR A 228 -20.31 -4.95 -10.29
CA THR A 228 -20.06 -3.50 -10.32
C THR A 228 -19.80 -2.94 -11.73
N TRP A 229 -19.81 -3.78 -12.77
CA TRP A 229 -19.55 -3.34 -14.13
C TRP A 229 -20.71 -2.52 -14.68
N PHE A 230 -20.41 -1.49 -15.47
CA PHE A 230 -21.42 -0.60 -16.03
C PHE A 230 -22.22 -1.28 -17.15
N ASP A 231 -23.51 -0.92 -17.25
CA ASP A 231 -24.39 -1.14 -18.41
C ASP A 231 -24.59 -2.61 -18.87
N ASP A 232 -24.53 -3.60 -17.97
CA ASP A 232 -24.70 -5.04 -18.25
C ASP A 232 -23.76 -5.60 -19.34
N GLN A 233 -22.67 -4.89 -19.64
CA GLN A 233 -21.75 -5.19 -20.74
C GLN A 233 -20.50 -5.99 -20.33
N PHE A 234 -20.49 -6.57 -19.12
CA PHE A 234 -19.34 -7.32 -18.59
C PHE A 234 -18.84 -8.44 -19.53
N TYR A 235 -19.76 -9.08 -20.27
CA TYR A 235 -19.43 -10.17 -21.19
C TYR A 235 -19.19 -9.70 -22.65
N THR A 236 -19.10 -8.39 -22.89
CA THR A 236 -18.93 -7.84 -24.25
C THR A 236 -17.48 -7.49 -24.55
N ASP A 237 -17.06 -7.75 -25.80
CA ASP A 237 -15.67 -7.58 -26.23
C ASP A 237 -15.31 -6.11 -26.52
N GLY A 238 -14.09 -5.70 -26.16
CA GLY A 238 -13.51 -4.42 -26.51
C GLY A 238 -12.91 -4.47 -27.92
N TYR A 239 -13.41 -3.65 -28.84
CA TYR A 239 -12.91 -3.63 -30.21
C TYR A 239 -11.53 -2.96 -30.29
N THR A 240 -10.54 -3.65 -30.84
CA THR A 240 -9.31 -3.03 -31.33
C THR A 240 -9.11 -3.31 -32.82
N LYS A 241 -8.71 -2.28 -33.57
CA LYS A 241 -8.48 -2.36 -35.01
C LYS A 241 -6.98 -2.47 -35.30
N GLU A 242 -6.58 -3.51 -36.03
CA GLU A 242 -5.21 -3.62 -36.52
C GLU A 242 -4.89 -2.46 -37.48
N VAL A 243 -3.73 -1.82 -37.28
CA VAL A 243 -3.22 -0.76 -38.14
C VAL A 243 -1.84 -1.13 -38.67
N LYS A 244 -1.55 -0.78 -39.92
CA LYS A 244 -0.25 -1.02 -40.56
C LYS A 244 0.61 0.25 -40.49
N GLY A 245 1.87 0.11 -40.11
CA GLY A 245 2.82 1.22 -40.02
C GLY A 245 4.27 0.81 -40.27
N SER A 246 5.11 1.75 -40.69
CA SER A 246 6.53 1.53 -41.01
C SER A 246 7.44 1.34 -39.80
N GLN A 247 6.91 1.45 -38.58
CA GLN A 247 7.64 1.33 -37.32
C GLN A 247 7.45 -0.04 -36.64
N GLY A 248 7.02 -1.05 -37.39
CA GLY A 248 6.84 -2.41 -36.88
C GLY A 248 8.17 -3.06 -36.47
N VAL A 249 8.13 -3.85 -35.42
CA VAL A 249 9.28 -4.57 -34.83
C VAL A 249 9.02 -6.07 -34.86
N ARG A 250 10.10 -6.89 -34.85
CA ARG A 250 9.97 -8.35 -34.84
C ARG A 250 9.90 -8.86 -33.41
N VAL A 251 8.74 -9.38 -33.02
CA VAL A 251 8.51 -10.08 -31.76
C VAL A 251 7.75 -11.37 -32.02
N LEU A 252 7.84 -12.33 -31.10
CA LEU A 252 6.94 -13.48 -31.12
C LEU A 252 5.57 -13.01 -30.63
N VAL A 253 4.53 -13.19 -31.44
CA VAL A 253 3.16 -12.77 -31.11
C VAL A 253 2.32 -14.01 -30.86
N ALA A 254 1.74 -14.14 -29.67
CA ALA A 254 0.69 -15.11 -29.44
C ALA A 254 -0.55 -14.69 -30.26
N THR A 255 -1.14 -15.61 -31.03
CA THR A 255 -2.21 -15.24 -31.99
C THR A 255 -3.58 -15.80 -31.62
N ARG A 256 -3.64 -16.91 -30.89
CA ARG A 256 -4.90 -17.55 -30.49
C ARG A 256 -4.69 -18.55 -29.36
N ALA A 257 -5.64 -18.62 -28.43
CA ALA A 257 -5.69 -19.70 -27.45
C ALA A 257 -6.10 -21.03 -28.08
N LYS A 258 -5.51 -22.13 -27.62
CA LYS A 258 -5.84 -23.47 -28.13
C LYS A 258 -7.28 -23.84 -27.75
N PRO A 259 -8.06 -24.47 -28.66
CA PRO A 259 -9.35 -25.04 -28.31
C PRO A 259 -9.16 -26.11 -27.24
N ASN A 260 -10.17 -26.31 -26.41
CA ASN A 260 -10.16 -27.43 -25.48
C ASN A 260 -10.18 -28.74 -26.30
N PRO A 261 -9.21 -29.67 -26.10
CA PRO A 261 -9.23 -30.96 -26.78
C PRO A 261 -10.45 -31.82 -26.40
N ASP A 262 -11.06 -31.56 -25.24
CA ASP A 262 -12.33 -32.17 -24.84
C ASP A 262 -13.50 -31.36 -25.43
N THR A 263 -14.09 -31.87 -26.51
CA THR A 263 -15.22 -31.25 -27.20
C THR A 263 -16.55 -31.33 -26.43
N SER A 264 -16.59 -32.09 -25.33
CA SER A 264 -17.78 -32.22 -24.48
C SER A 264 -17.79 -31.25 -23.29
N SER A 265 -16.67 -30.58 -23.04
CA SER A 265 -16.52 -29.59 -21.98
C SER A 265 -17.23 -28.28 -22.33
N GLU A 266 -17.96 -27.71 -21.36
CA GLU A 266 -18.52 -26.35 -21.45
C GLU A 266 -17.42 -25.27 -21.62
N LEU A 267 -16.21 -25.56 -21.12
CA LEU A 267 -15.02 -24.72 -21.36
C LEU A 267 -14.43 -25.01 -22.74
N ASP A 268 -14.55 -24.07 -23.67
CA ASP A 268 -14.18 -24.23 -25.08
C ASP A 268 -12.69 -23.92 -25.37
N ARG A 269 -11.93 -23.47 -24.37
CA ARG A 269 -10.49 -23.19 -24.46
C ARG A 269 -9.69 -24.01 -23.45
N ALA A 270 -8.56 -24.54 -23.90
CA ALA A 270 -7.65 -25.29 -23.03
C ALA A 270 -7.09 -24.41 -21.89
N TYR A 271 -7.00 -23.10 -22.12
CA TYR A 271 -6.60 -22.11 -21.12
C TYR A 271 -7.50 -22.14 -19.88
N PHE A 272 -8.83 -22.06 -20.05
CA PHE A 272 -9.77 -22.04 -18.92
C PHE A 272 -9.66 -23.29 -18.06
N LYS A 273 -9.54 -24.46 -18.70
CA LYS A 273 -9.33 -25.72 -18.00
C LYS A 273 -8.02 -25.72 -17.22
N SER A 274 -6.91 -25.34 -17.85
CA SER A 274 -5.60 -25.25 -17.19
C SER A 274 -5.61 -24.30 -16.00
N PHE A 275 -6.24 -23.14 -16.15
CA PHE A 275 -6.36 -22.15 -15.09
C PHE A 275 -7.12 -22.69 -13.88
N LEU A 276 -8.31 -23.27 -14.10
CA LEU A 276 -9.10 -23.86 -13.03
C LEU A 276 -8.39 -25.05 -12.38
N ASP A 277 -7.76 -25.92 -13.16
CA ASP A 277 -7.04 -27.08 -12.65
C ASP A 277 -5.86 -26.66 -11.74
N VAL A 278 -5.07 -25.67 -12.15
CA VAL A 278 -3.91 -25.16 -11.39
C VAL A 278 -4.35 -24.46 -10.10
N LEU A 279 -5.35 -23.58 -10.16
CA LEU A 279 -5.84 -22.90 -8.97
C LEU A 279 -6.41 -23.87 -7.94
N ASN A 280 -7.11 -24.92 -8.40
CA ASN A 280 -7.72 -25.92 -7.53
C ASN A 280 -6.76 -27.05 -7.09
N HIS A 281 -5.51 -27.02 -7.53
CA HIS A 281 -4.52 -28.04 -7.20
C HIS A 281 -4.24 -28.05 -5.67
N PRO A 282 -4.23 -29.18 -4.94
CA PRO A 282 -4.06 -29.16 -3.47
C PRO A 282 -2.69 -28.67 -2.99
N GLN A 283 -1.64 -28.92 -3.78
CA GLN A 283 -0.28 -28.49 -3.45
C GLN A 283 -0.18 -26.96 -3.55
N GLN A 284 0.64 -26.37 -2.68
CA GLN A 284 0.86 -24.92 -2.61
C GLN A 284 -0.42 -24.11 -2.38
N THR A 285 -1.42 -24.70 -1.72
CA THR A 285 -2.63 -23.98 -1.32
C THR A 285 -2.32 -22.93 -0.25
N GLY A 286 -3.12 -21.86 -0.23
CA GLY A 286 -3.02 -20.81 0.77
C GLY A 286 -3.11 -21.35 2.21
N LYS A 287 -2.47 -20.65 3.15
CA LYS A 287 -2.48 -20.99 4.58
C LYS A 287 -3.87 -20.80 5.21
N PHE A 288 -4.67 -19.89 4.67
CA PHE A 288 -6.00 -19.53 5.18
C PHE A 288 -6.82 -18.87 4.07
N ASN A 289 -8.14 -18.83 4.24
CA ASN A 289 -9.01 -17.96 3.45
C ASN A 289 -8.94 -16.55 4.05
N PHE A 290 -8.84 -15.49 3.23
CA PHE A 290 -8.88 -14.09 3.69
C PHE A 290 -10.08 -13.76 4.59
N THR A 291 -11.25 -14.33 4.29
CA THR A 291 -12.46 -14.19 5.13
C THR A 291 -12.29 -14.80 6.52
N THR A 292 -11.37 -15.75 6.67
CA THR A 292 -11.08 -16.48 7.93
C THR A 292 -9.76 -16.09 8.59
N GLN A 293 -8.86 -15.40 7.86
CA GLN A 293 -7.57 -14.90 8.35
C GLN A 293 -7.78 -14.03 9.59
N PHE A 294 -8.79 -13.19 9.50
CA PHE A 294 -9.27 -12.41 10.62
C PHE A 294 -10.29 -13.26 11.37
N ARG A 295 -9.84 -14.30 12.06
CA ARG A 295 -10.72 -15.20 12.84
C ARG A 295 -11.53 -14.47 13.94
N TYR A 296 -11.11 -13.25 14.26
CA TYR A 296 -11.76 -12.31 15.17
C TYR A 296 -12.51 -11.18 14.45
N TYR A 297 -12.47 -11.11 13.12
CA TYR A 297 -13.30 -10.18 12.37
C TYR A 297 -14.75 -10.54 12.61
N LYS A 298 -15.46 -9.55 13.13
CA LYS A 298 -16.89 -9.58 13.38
C LYS A 298 -17.41 -8.23 12.93
N GLU A 299 -18.54 -8.22 12.25
CA GLU A 299 -19.27 -7.01 11.91
C GLU A 299 -19.98 -6.45 13.16
N VAL A 300 -19.19 -6.13 14.18
CA VAL A 300 -19.65 -5.61 15.45
C VAL A 300 -18.95 -4.28 15.69
N LEU A 301 -19.73 -3.26 16.04
CA LEU A 301 -19.18 -1.97 16.44
C LEU A 301 -18.94 -1.97 17.95
N TYR A 302 -17.74 -1.59 18.37
CA TYR A 302 -17.39 -1.39 19.77
C TYR A 302 -17.55 0.08 20.14
N LYS A 303 -18.70 0.41 20.73
CA LYS A 303 -18.99 1.76 21.24
C LYS A 303 -19.05 1.73 22.76
N PRO A 304 -18.30 2.58 23.47
CA PRO A 304 -18.36 2.64 24.92
C PRO A 304 -19.68 3.27 25.38
N ASP A 305 -20.24 2.74 26.47
CA ASP A 305 -21.26 3.44 27.26
C ASP A 305 -20.58 4.14 28.43
N PHE A 306 -20.61 5.48 28.43
CA PHE A 306 -20.00 6.29 29.48
C PHE A 306 -20.92 6.44 30.71
N GLY A 307 -22.17 5.99 30.65
CA GLY A 307 -23.14 6.10 31.74
C GLY A 307 -23.26 7.53 32.26
N ASN A 308 -23.10 7.70 33.57
CA ASN A 308 -23.18 9.00 34.24
C ASN A 308 -21.82 9.73 34.35
N LYS A 309 -20.76 9.26 33.68
CA LYS A 309 -19.46 9.92 33.72
C LYS A 309 -19.55 11.30 33.08
N LYS A 310 -19.07 12.31 33.80
CA LYS A 310 -18.89 13.64 33.23
C LYS A 310 -17.74 13.59 32.24
N LEU A 311 -18.03 13.88 30.98
CA LEU A 311 -17.01 13.90 29.93
C LEU A 311 -16.11 15.13 30.09
N GLY A 312 -14.82 14.93 29.82
CA GLY A 312 -13.79 15.95 29.91
C GLY A 312 -13.82 16.94 28.74
N LYS A 313 -12.68 17.62 28.55
CA LYS A 313 -12.49 18.63 27.50
C LYS A 313 -12.77 18.00 26.12
N PRO A 314 -13.76 18.48 25.36
CA PRO A 314 -14.07 17.94 24.03
C PRO A 314 -12.99 18.37 23.04
N ILE A 315 -12.41 17.40 22.34
CA ILE A 315 -11.33 17.65 21.40
C ILE A 315 -11.62 17.09 20.01
N VAL A 316 -11.13 17.76 18.98
CA VAL A 316 -10.97 17.22 17.62
C VAL A 316 -9.49 17.09 17.34
N PHE A 317 -9.08 15.91 16.86
CA PHE A 317 -7.68 15.66 16.48
C PHE A 317 -7.54 15.70 14.95
N ASP A 318 -6.75 16.65 14.46
CA ASP A 318 -6.39 16.82 13.05
C ASP A 318 -4.98 16.27 12.83
N MET A 319 -4.86 15.23 12.01
CA MET A 319 -3.63 14.44 11.88
C MET A 319 -3.34 14.13 10.41
N ASP A 320 -2.09 13.92 10.04
CA ASP A 320 -1.68 13.55 8.68
C ASP A 320 -1.27 12.08 8.54
N MET A 321 -1.59 11.26 9.55
CA MET A 321 -1.37 9.81 9.57
C MET A 321 0.12 9.42 9.54
N SER A 322 0.98 10.31 10.04
CA SER A 322 2.35 9.98 10.41
C SER A 322 2.41 8.90 11.50
N ALA A 323 3.54 8.19 11.62
CA ALA A 323 3.75 7.26 12.72
C ALA A 323 3.63 7.92 14.11
N GLY A 324 3.99 9.20 14.23
CA GLY A 324 3.87 9.98 15.47
C GLY A 324 2.41 10.29 15.82
N ASP A 325 1.57 10.54 14.82
CA ASP A 325 0.13 10.74 14.98
C ASP A 325 -0.58 9.53 15.55
N PHE A 326 -0.24 8.34 15.06
CA PHE A 326 -0.82 7.11 15.60
C PHE A 326 -0.42 6.92 17.08
N LEU A 327 0.80 7.31 17.47
CA LEU A 327 1.22 7.31 18.88
C LEU A 327 0.46 8.37 19.70
N ALA A 328 0.24 9.57 19.15
CA ALA A 328 -0.55 10.63 19.77
C ALA A 328 -2.02 10.18 19.94
N LEU A 329 -2.60 9.54 18.94
CA LEU A 329 -3.97 9.00 18.99
C LEU A 329 -4.08 7.92 20.07
N TYR A 330 -3.14 6.97 20.16
CA TYR A 330 -3.10 6.02 21.27
C TYR A 330 -3.07 6.73 22.62
N TYR A 331 -2.23 7.75 22.77
CA TYR A 331 -2.15 8.51 24.01
C TYR A 331 -3.49 9.15 24.38
N LEU A 332 -4.13 9.87 23.44
CA LEU A 332 -5.44 10.51 23.64
C LEU A 332 -6.53 9.51 24.01
N LEU A 333 -6.54 8.33 23.39
CA LEU A 333 -7.52 7.26 23.67
C LEU A 333 -7.28 6.55 25.00
N LYS A 334 -6.05 6.60 25.53
CA LYS A 334 -5.68 6.03 26.83
C LYS A 334 -5.91 6.97 28.00
N LEU A 335 -6.05 8.27 27.75
CA LEU A 335 -6.43 9.22 28.79
C LEU A 335 -7.84 8.92 29.31
N PRO A 336 -8.13 9.17 30.60
CA PRO A 336 -9.48 9.06 31.12
C PRO A 336 -10.43 10.00 30.35
N VAL A 337 -11.62 9.50 30.02
CA VAL A 337 -12.63 10.25 29.27
C VAL A 337 -13.16 11.47 30.02
N GLU A 338 -12.98 11.48 31.34
CA GLU A 338 -13.25 12.59 32.25
C GLU A 338 -12.23 13.73 32.11
N VAL A 339 -11.06 13.46 31.54
CA VAL A 339 -10.01 14.46 31.24
C VAL A 339 -10.15 14.94 29.80
N ILE A 340 -10.12 14.01 28.85
CA ILE A 340 -10.21 14.29 27.41
C ILE A 340 -11.35 13.50 26.78
N ASN A 341 -12.20 14.19 26.04
CA ASN A 341 -13.29 13.61 25.27
C ASN A 341 -13.02 13.79 23.78
N LEU A 342 -12.32 12.83 23.17
CA LEU A 342 -12.06 12.84 21.72
C LEU A 342 -13.38 12.66 20.96
N LYS A 343 -13.81 13.75 20.29
CA LYS A 343 -15.07 13.86 19.55
C LYS A 343 -14.95 13.40 18.10
N ALA A 344 -13.80 13.59 17.47
CA ALA A 344 -13.52 13.14 16.12
C ALA A 344 -12.03 13.14 15.83
N VAL A 345 -11.68 12.37 14.79
CA VAL A 345 -10.41 12.49 14.08
C VAL A 345 -10.72 13.07 12.69
N ILE A 346 -9.97 14.08 12.27
CA ILE A 346 -9.98 14.55 10.89
C ILE A 346 -8.58 14.36 10.32
N VAL A 347 -8.51 13.91 9.07
CA VAL A 347 -7.24 13.57 8.40
C VAL A 347 -6.89 14.68 7.44
N SER A 348 -5.64 15.12 7.42
CA SER A 348 -5.06 16.09 6.49
C SER A 348 -4.15 15.37 5.48
N PRO A 349 -4.66 14.94 4.31
CA PRO A 349 -3.87 14.20 3.32
C PRO A 349 -2.80 15.04 2.60
N THR A 350 -2.76 16.34 2.86
CA THR A 350 -1.66 17.23 2.45
C THR A 350 -0.36 16.96 3.21
N GLY A 351 -0.39 16.08 4.23
CA GLY A 351 0.77 15.72 5.04
C GLY A 351 1.39 14.37 4.71
N TRP A 352 1.96 13.72 5.74
CA TRP A 352 2.93 12.64 5.59
C TRP A 352 2.39 11.35 4.94
N ALA A 353 1.14 10.97 5.19
CA ALA A 353 0.52 9.76 4.62
C ALA A 353 -0.61 10.07 3.64
N ASN A 354 -0.93 9.08 2.78
CA ASN A 354 -1.88 9.24 1.70
C ASN A 354 -3.32 9.04 2.22
N ALA A 355 -4.27 9.81 1.69
CA ALA A 355 -5.71 9.65 1.94
C ALA A 355 -6.20 8.19 1.80
N ALA A 356 -5.57 7.41 0.93
CA ALA A 356 -5.81 5.99 0.70
C ALA A 356 -5.83 5.17 2.00
N THR A 357 -4.99 5.50 2.99
CA THR A 357 -4.81 4.68 4.18
C THR A 357 -5.62 5.11 5.40
N ILE A 358 -6.63 5.95 5.19
CA ILE A 358 -7.58 6.36 6.24
C ILE A 358 -8.23 5.18 6.98
N ASP A 359 -8.35 4.02 6.31
CA ASP A 359 -8.83 2.76 6.92
C ASP A 359 -8.03 2.34 8.16
N VAL A 360 -6.73 2.63 8.20
CA VAL A 360 -5.85 2.32 9.34
C VAL A 360 -6.30 3.07 10.61
N VAL A 361 -6.87 4.27 10.46
CA VAL A 361 -7.45 5.04 11.58
C VAL A 361 -8.67 4.31 12.14
N TYR A 362 -9.54 3.78 11.28
CA TYR A 362 -10.71 3.01 11.71
C TYR A 362 -10.31 1.74 12.46
N ASP A 363 -9.27 1.05 12.01
CA ASP A 363 -8.77 -0.16 12.66
C ASP A 363 -8.19 0.08 14.03
N LEU A 364 -7.41 1.16 14.19
CA LEU A 364 -6.89 1.55 15.49
C LEU A 364 -8.04 1.87 16.44
N LEU A 365 -9.00 2.68 16.00
CA LEU A 365 -10.18 3.02 16.80
C LEU A 365 -10.97 1.77 17.19
N HIS A 366 -11.11 0.82 16.27
CA HIS A 366 -11.78 -0.46 16.51
C HIS A 366 -11.03 -1.31 17.54
N MET A 367 -9.69 -1.39 17.43
CA MET A 367 -8.83 -2.05 18.43
C MET A 367 -8.97 -1.43 19.82
N MET A 368 -9.13 -0.10 19.87
CA MET A 368 -9.29 0.66 21.09
C MET A 368 -10.73 0.66 21.63
N GLY A 369 -11.67 0.00 20.94
CA GLY A 369 -13.07 -0.06 21.34
C GLY A 369 -13.80 1.29 21.26
N ARG A 370 -13.41 2.12 20.29
CA ARG A 370 -13.87 3.50 20.11
C ARG A 370 -14.47 3.75 18.73
N ASP A 371 -15.35 2.83 18.29
CA ASP A 371 -16.13 2.98 17.06
C ASP A 371 -17.21 4.06 17.12
N ASP A 372 -17.34 4.74 18.26
CA ASP A 372 -18.15 5.95 18.44
C ASP A 372 -17.50 7.19 17.82
N ILE A 373 -16.18 7.20 17.60
CA ILE A 373 -15.45 8.36 17.09
C ILE A 373 -15.56 8.41 15.55
N PRO A 374 -16.19 9.45 14.97
CA PRO A 374 -16.20 9.66 13.53
C PRO A 374 -14.82 10.08 13.02
N VAL A 375 -14.51 9.68 11.78
CA VAL A 375 -13.28 10.04 11.07
C VAL A 375 -13.67 10.77 9.79
N GLY A 376 -13.05 11.93 9.52
CA GLY A 376 -13.33 12.74 8.34
C GLY A 376 -12.09 12.94 7.47
N LEU A 377 -12.23 12.81 6.15
CA LEU A 377 -11.16 13.01 5.18
C LEU A 377 -11.10 14.48 4.73
N GLY A 378 -9.94 15.11 4.90
CA GLY A 378 -9.64 16.45 4.40
C GLY A 378 -9.37 16.51 2.90
N ASP A 379 -9.06 17.70 2.41
CA ASP A 379 -8.68 17.87 1.01
C ASP A 379 -7.27 17.33 0.74
N ILE A 380 -7.08 16.79 -0.45
CA ILE A 380 -5.80 16.21 -0.89
C ILE A 380 -4.77 17.31 -1.24
N PHE A 381 -5.23 18.53 -1.49
CA PHE A 381 -4.38 19.64 -1.92
C PHE A 381 -4.35 20.79 -0.90
N ALA A 382 -3.19 21.45 -0.82
CA ALA A 382 -3.04 22.67 -0.03
C ALA A 382 -3.94 23.79 -0.57
N LEU A 383 -4.27 24.79 0.24
CA LEU A 383 -5.28 25.80 -0.11
C LEU A 383 -5.02 26.61 -1.39
N ASN A 384 -3.78 26.78 -1.81
CA ASN A 384 -3.42 27.49 -3.05
C ASN A 384 -3.02 26.55 -4.20
N GLN A 385 -3.30 25.26 -4.04
CA GLN A 385 -3.03 24.22 -5.01
C GLN A 385 -4.38 23.64 -5.41
N SER A 386 -4.85 23.99 -6.60
CA SER A 386 -6.14 23.53 -7.14
C SER A 386 -5.99 22.65 -8.38
N ASP A 387 -4.75 22.48 -8.86
CA ASP A 387 -4.43 21.76 -10.08
C ASP A 387 -3.40 20.67 -9.78
N PRO A 388 -3.60 19.40 -10.18
CA PRO A 388 -2.62 18.32 -10.01
C PRO A 388 -1.20 18.69 -10.48
N GLY A 389 -1.05 19.63 -11.42
CA GLY A 389 0.28 20.08 -11.89
C GLY A 389 1.18 20.77 -10.86
N ASP A 390 0.64 21.37 -9.79
CA ASP A 390 1.41 22.22 -8.86
C ASP A 390 1.66 21.53 -7.51
N CYS A 391 2.46 20.45 -7.47
CA CYS A 391 2.94 19.83 -6.22
C CYS A 391 4.20 20.44 -5.65
N LYS A 392 4.11 21.74 -5.55
CA LYS A 392 5.14 22.57 -4.97
C LYS A 392 5.63 22.10 -3.60
N TYR A 393 4.72 21.80 -2.68
CA TYR A 393 5.06 21.54 -1.29
C TYR A 393 5.17 20.05 -0.93
N ILE A 394 4.29 19.18 -1.44
CA ILE A 394 4.24 17.76 -1.06
C ILE A 394 5.52 16.98 -1.40
N LYS A 395 6.30 17.45 -2.40
CA LYS A 395 7.60 16.87 -2.80
C LYS A 395 8.65 16.88 -1.68
N VAL A 396 8.37 17.57 -0.57
CA VAL A 396 9.20 17.54 0.65
C VAL A 396 9.26 16.14 1.29
N ILE A 397 8.21 15.33 1.10
CA ILE A 397 8.10 14.00 1.69
C ILE A 397 9.02 13.03 0.93
N PRO A 398 9.97 12.36 1.61
CA PRO A 398 10.96 11.52 0.92
C PRO A 398 10.35 10.29 0.25
N GLN A 399 10.39 10.23 -1.08
CA GLN A 399 9.89 9.10 -1.88
C GLN A 399 10.77 7.84 -1.77
N GLY A 400 12.11 8.00 -1.76
CA GLY A 400 13.05 6.88 -1.74
C GLY A 400 13.14 6.10 -0.41
N SER A 401 12.48 6.55 0.66
CA SER A 401 12.51 5.93 1.99
C SER A 401 11.20 5.23 2.32
N GLY A 402 10.48 4.74 1.31
CA GLY A 402 9.11 4.25 1.48
C GLY A 402 8.08 5.35 1.72
N GLY A 403 8.45 6.56 2.18
CA GLY A 403 7.61 7.76 2.18
C GLY A 403 6.15 7.53 2.56
N PHE A 404 5.24 7.98 1.68
CA PHE A 404 3.81 7.69 1.73
C PHE A 404 3.54 6.21 1.95
N LEU A 405 4.05 5.33 1.09
CA LEU A 405 3.81 3.89 1.13
C LEU A 405 4.16 3.23 2.48
N ASP A 406 5.32 3.53 3.04
CA ASP A 406 5.72 2.94 4.32
C ASP A 406 4.90 3.53 5.47
N SER A 407 4.61 4.84 5.46
CA SER A 407 3.74 5.44 6.48
C SER A 407 2.32 4.88 6.41
N ASP A 408 1.80 4.75 5.20
CA ASP A 408 0.51 4.18 4.82
C ASP A 408 0.31 2.78 5.40
N THR A 409 1.37 1.98 5.42
CA THR A 409 1.33 0.61 5.97
C THR A 409 1.77 0.53 7.44
N LEU A 410 2.03 1.65 8.10
CA LEU A 410 2.70 1.72 9.40
C LEU A 410 3.97 0.87 9.45
N TYR A 411 4.76 0.98 8.38
CA TYR A 411 5.99 0.23 8.15
C TYR A 411 5.73 -1.28 8.23
N GLY A 412 4.63 -1.69 7.59
CA GLY A 412 4.10 -3.05 7.58
C GLY A 412 3.45 -3.50 8.89
N LEU A 413 3.10 -2.61 9.83
CA LEU A 413 2.40 -2.98 11.06
C LEU A 413 0.88 -2.83 10.97
N ALA A 414 0.34 -2.12 9.97
CA ALA A 414 -1.10 -1.95 9.79
C ALA A 414 -1.83 -3.31 9.71
N ARG A 415 -1.23 -4.33 9.10
CA ARG A 415 -1.74 -5.72 9.05
C ARG A 415 -1.93 -6.42 10.40
N HIS A 416 -1.36 -5.88 11.48
CA HIS A 416 -1.55 -6.41 12.83
C HIS A 416 -2.75 -5.79 13.55
N LEU A 417 -3.37 -4.75 12.99
CA LEU A 417 -4.59 -4.17 13.52
C LEU A 417 -5.81 -5.03 13.12
N PRO A 418 -6.86 -5.06 13.96
CA PRO A 418 -8.12 -5.69 13.57
C PRO A 418 -8.78 -4.88 12.46
N ARG A 419 -9.48 -5.55 11.54
CA ARG A 419 -10.25 -4.84 10.50
C ARG A 419 -11.53 -4.27 11.10
N SER A 420 -11.67 -2.95 11.03
CA SER A 420 -12.91 -2.29 11.42
C SER A 420 -14.02 -2.57 10.40
N PRO A 421 -15.26 -2.88 10.82
CA PRO A 421 -16.41 -2.94 9.91
C PRO A 421 -16.80 -1.55 9.39
N ARG A 422 -16.19 -0.47 9.89
CA ARG A 422 -16.35 0.91 9.38
C ARG A 422 -15.40 1.24 8.23
N ARG A 423 -14.44 0.36 7.91
CA ARG A 423 -13.60 0.52 6.72
C ARG A 423 -14.48 0.70 5.49
N TYR A 424 -14.03 1.51 4.57
CA TYR A 424 -14.77 1.73 3.34
C TYR A 424 -14.58 0.55 2.38
N THR A 425 -15.51 -0.39 2.35
CA THR A 425 -15.51 -1.52 1.41
C THR A 425 -16.47 -1.28 0.25
N ALA A 426 -16.11 -1.77 -0.95
CA ALA A 426 -16.99 -1.74 -2.12
C ALA A 426 -18.34 -2.45 -1.90
N GLU A 427 -18.42 -3.35 -0.92
CA GLU A 427 -19.63 -4.08 -0.52
C GLU A 427 -20.72 -3.16 0.07
N ASN A 428 -20.34 -2.08 0.77
CA ASN A 428 -21.29 -1.08 1.26
C ASN A 428 -21.92 -0.27 0.10
N SER A 429 -21.21 -0.12 -1.02
CA SER A 429 -21.72 0.53 -2.23
C SER A 429 -22.64 -0.38 -3.06
N LEU A 430 -22.39 -1.69 -3.02
CA LEU A 430 -23.13 -2.72 -3.77
C LEU A 430 -24.60 -2.87 -3.33
N GLN A 431 -24.91 -2.75 -2.03
CA GLN A 431 -26.29 -2.88 -1.54
C GLN A 431 -27.23 -1.82 -2.15
N PHE A 432 -26.70 -0.67 -2.55
CA PHE A 432 -27.48 0.47 -3.02
C PHE A 432 -27.30 0.76 -4.52
N GLY A 433 -26.57 -0.07 -5.26
CA GLY A 433 -26.40 0.05 -6.72
C GLY A 433 -25.76 1.36 -7.17
N ALA A 434 -25.04 2.06 -6.29
CA ALA A 434 -24.47 3.36 -6.60
C ALA A 434 -23.11 3.19 -7.31
N PRO A 435 -22.89 3.84 -8.46
CA PRO A 435 -21.54 4.19 -8.89
C PRO A 435 -20.82 4.89 -7.74
N ARG A 436 -19.48 4.88 -7.71
CA ARG A 436 -18.66 5.67 -6.77
C ARG A 436 -18.84 7.19 -6.98
N ASN A 437 -20.07 7.71 -6.96
CA ASN A 437 -20.39 9.11 -7.13
C ASN A 437 -20.54 9.80 -5.77
N THR A 438 -20.16 11.07 -5.75
CA THR A 438 -20.01 11.91 -4.55
C THR A 438 -21.32 12.35 -3.90
N ASP A 439 -22.45 12.01 -4.53
CA ASP A 439 -23.78 12.58 -4.26
C ASP A 439 -24.52 11.88 -3.11
N HIS A 440 -23.98 10.76 -2.64
CA HIS A 440 -24.48 9.99 -1.49
C HIS A 440 -23.44 9.98 -0.36
N PRO A 441 -23.40 11.01 0.53
CA PRO A 441 -22.44 11.11 1.62
C PRO A 441 -22.42 9.89 2.56
N GLU A 442 -23.54 9.19 2.70
CA GLU A 442 -23.69 7.96 3.47
C GLU A 442 -22.99 6.75 2.85
N LEU A 443 -22.66 6.82 1.56
CA LEU A 443 -22.02 5.78 0.77
C LEU A 443 -20.58 6.13 0.37
N ARG A 444 -19.96 7.13 0.99
CA ARG A 444 -18.55 7.47 0.76
C ARG A 444 -17.84 7.78 2.07
N GLN A 445 -16.51 7.88 2.00
CA GLN A 445 -15.72 8.42 3.10
C GLN A 445 -16.27 9.80 3.51
N PRO A 446 -16.67 10.01 4.78
CA PRO A 446 -17.11 11.31 5.26
C PRO A 446 -16.00 12.35 5.16
N LEU A 447 -16.33 13.58 4.78
CA LEU A 447 -15.36 14.67 4.68
C LEU A 447 -15.11 15.31 6.05
N ALA A 448 -13.90 15.86 6.24
CA ALA A 448 -13.50 16.55 7.47
C ALA A 448 -14.50 17.66 7.87
N LEU A 449 -14.96 18.45 6.90
CA LEU A 449 -15.94 19.50 7.13
C LEU A 449 -17.35 18.97 7.48
N GLU A 450 -17.75 17.82 6.94
CA GLU A 450 -19.03 17.18 7.28
C GLU A 450 -19.00 16.63 8.70
N ILE A 451 -17.87 16.04 9.09
CA ILE A 451 -17.63 15.58 10.46
C ILE A 451 -17.64 16.77 11.43
N TRP A 452 -16.95 17.86 11.08
CA TRP A 452 -16.98 19.10 11.87
C TRP A 452 -18.42 19.60 12.08
N ASP A 453 -19.18 19.78 11.00
CA ASP A 453 -20.57 20.26 11.06
C ASP A 453 -21.46 19.34 11.90
N SER A 454 -21.28 18.02 11.79
CA SER A 454 -21.99 17.00 12.58
C SER A 454 -21.68 17.09 14.08
N ILE A 455 -20.43 17.34 14.46
CA ILE A 455 -20.04 17.51 15.86
C ILE A 455 -20.63 18.79 16.43
N VAL A 456 -20.45 19.92 15.74
CA VAL A 456 -20.94 21.23 16.20
C VAL A 456 -22.45 21.21 16.41
N LYS A 457 -23.20 20.57 15.51
CA LYS A 457 -24.66 20.39 15.65
C LYS A 457 -25.06 19.57 16.89
N LYS A 458 -24.20 18.68 17.37
CA LYS A 458 -24.44 17.81 18.54
C LYS A 458 -23.89 18.38 19.84
N LEU A 459 -23.22 19.53 19.81
CA LEU A 459 -22.73 20.18 21.02
C LEU A 459 -23.89 20.72 21.86
N GLU A 460 -23.76 20.64 23.18
CA GLU A 460 -24.66 21.36 24.08
C GLU A 460 -24.45 22.87 23.94
N PRO A 461 -25.50 23.70 24.09
CA PRO A 461 -25.38 25.15 24.03
C PRO A 461 -24.28 25.68 24.96
N GLY A 462 -23.37 26.49 24.42
CA GLY A 462 -22.24 27.07 25.17
C GLY A 462 -21.02 26.14 25.31
N SER A 463 -21.11 24.88 24.89
CA SER A 463 -19.94 24.01 24.77
C SER A 463 -19.01 24.50 23.66
N LYS A 464 -17.71 24.37 23.89
CA LYS A 464 -16.66 24.70 22.93
C LYS A 464 -15.73 23.51 22.71
N ILE A 465 -15.05 23.47 21.58
CA ILE A 465 -14.16 22.40 21.15
C ILE A 465 -12.72 22.90 21.12
N SER A 466 -11.80 22.07 21.58
CA SER A 466 -10.37 22.30 21.37
C SER A 466 -9.84 21.46 20.22
N ILE A 467 -8.90 22.01 19.45
CA ILE A 467 -8.36 21.34 18.27
C ILE A 467 -6.87 21.06 18.53
N LEU A 468 -6.45 19.82 18.30
CA LEU A 468 -5.04 19.47 18.21
C LEU A 468 -4.72 19.20 16.75
N THR A 469 -3.73 19.89 16.20
CA THR A 469 -3.26 19.69 14.83
C THR A 469 -1.84 19.17 14.83
N ASN A 470 -1.64 17.94 14.35
CA ASN A 470 -0.31 17.35 14.15
C ASN A 470 0.12 17.26 12.68
N GLY A 471 -0.77 17.60 11.74
CA GLY A 471 -0.46 17.70 10.32
C GLY A 471 -0.48 19.15 9.81
N PRO A 472 -0.45 19.33 8.48
CA PRO A 472 -0.66 20.64 7.86
C PRO A 472 -2.01 21.25 8.25
N LEU A 473 -2.06 22.58 8.31
CA LEU A 473 -3.20 23.32 8.86
C LEU A 473 -4.38 23.47 7.87
N THR A 474 -4.38 22.71 6.77
CA THR A 474 -5.35 22.82 5.66
C THR A 474 -6.79 22.67 6.13
N ASN A 475 -7.09 21.65 6.93
CA ASN A 475 -8.43 21.39 7.45
C ASN A 475 -8.90 22.53 8.38
N LEU A 476 -8.06 22.92 9.35
CA LEU A 476 -8.38 24.01 10.26
C LEU A 476 -8.62 25.32 9.52
N ALA A 477 -7.78 25.65 8.53
CA ALA A 477 -7.94 26.85 7.70
C ALA A 477 -9.26 26.85 6.91
N LYS A 478 -9.72 25.69 6.41
CA LYS A 478 -11.04 25.57 5.78
C LYS A 478 -12.17 25.70 6.78
N ILE A 479 -12.04 25.12 7.98
CA ILE A 479 -13.05 25.27 9.04
C ILE A 479 -13.25 26.74 9.38
N ILE A 480 -12.17 27.50 9.59
CA ILE A 480 -12.26 28.93 9.90
C ILE A 480 -12.73 29.77 8.71
N GLY A 481 -12.29 29.44 7.49
CA GLY A 481 -12.62 30.21 6.28
C GLY A 481 -14.03 29.97 5.75
N LEU A 482 -14.57 28.75 5.85
CA LEU A 482 -15.82 28.35 5.22
C LEU A 482 -17.01 28.27 6.18
N ARG A 483 -16.79 28.12 7.50
CA ARG A 483 -17.86 27.98 8.48
C ARG A 483 -17.98 29.23 9.33
N LYS A 484 -19.11 29.94 9.17
CA LYS A 484 -19.46 31.11 9.99
C LYS A 484 -19.52 30.72 11.47
N ASN A 485 -19.02 31.58 12.34
CA ASN A 485 -18.98 31.38 13.81
C ASN A 485 -18.11 30.21 14.30
N SER A 486 -17.27 29.61 13.45
CA SER A 486 -16.31 28.57 13.90
C SER A 486 -15.42 29.05 15.05
N SER A 487 -14.95 30.31 14.99
CA SER A 487 -14.13 30.92 16.05
C SER A 487 -14.82 31.06 17.40
N SER A 488 -16.17 31.10 17.46
CA SER A 488 -16.87 31.14 18.75
C SER A 488 -17.06 29.75 19.37
N VAL A 489 -17.00 28.71 18.54
CA VAL A 489 -17.10 27.30 18.95
C VAL A 489 -15.73 26.73 19.31
N ILE A 490 -14.65 27.21 18.69
CA ILE A 490 -13.28 26.80 19.01
C ILE A 490 -12.84 27.50 20.30
N GLN A 491 -12.43 26.71 21.30
CA GLN A 491 -11.92 27.22 22.58
C GLN A 491 -10.44 27.61 22.46
N ASP A 492 -9.62 26.67 22.03
CA ASP A 492 -8.17 26.80 21.87
C ASP A 492 -7.66 25.79 20.83
N VAL A 493 -6.49 26.06 20.26
CA VAL A 493 -5.84 25.23 19.25
C VAL A 493 -4.41 24.92 19.69
N TYR A 494 -4.03 23.66 19.61
CA TYR A 494 -2.68 23.18 19.86
C TYR A 494 -2.06 22.79 18.53
N VAL A 495 -1.02 23.50 18.10
CA VAL A 495 -0.36 23.28 16.83
C VAL A 495 0.99 22.61 17.06
N VAL A 496 1.12 21.34 16.67
CA VAL A 496 2.42 20.65 16.61
C VAL A 496 3.03 20.96 15.25
N GLY A 497 4.01 21.84 15.29
CA GLY A 497 4.66 22.36 14.09
C GLY A 497 5.37 23.67 14.40
N GLY A 498 5.94 24.29 13.38
CA GLY A 498 6.70 25.53 13.57
C GLY A 498 8.15 25.31 13.95
N HIS A 499 9.01 26.13 13.36
CA HIS A 499 10.40 26.26 13.74
C HIS A 499 10.71 27.72 14.05
N ILE A 500 10.84 28.05 15.34
CA ILE A 500 11.29 29.37 15.78
C ILE A 500 12.81 29.32 15.82
N ASN A 501 13.44 29.90 14.80
CA ASN A 501 14.88 29.83 14.64
C ASN A 501 15.60 30.72 15.70
N HIS A 502 16.46 30.10 16.51
CA HIS A 502 17.28 30.80 17.51
C HIS A 502 18.75 30.98 17.08
N SER A 503 19.21 30.34 16.00
CA SER A 503 20.59 30.47 15.49
C SER A 503 20.71 30.06 14.02
N ASN A 504 21.66 30.64 13.29
CA ASN A 504 21.88 30.33 11.86
C ASN A 504 22.24 28.84 11.58
N LEU A 505 22.44 28.01 12.61
CA LEU A 505 22.75 26.59 12.49
C LEU A 505 21.54 25.69 12.81
N ASP A 506 20.44 26.24 13.32
CA ASP A 506 19.28 25.47 13.75
C ASP A 506 18.38 25.11 12.56
N LYS A 507 18.58 23.91 12.01
CA LYS A 507 17.85 23.41 10.84
C LYS A 507 16.43 22.97 11.19
N GLY A 508 15.51 23.14 10.26
CA GLY A 508 14.15 22.61 10.34
C GLY A 508 14.11 21.11 10.04
N ASN A 509 12.95 20.59 9.65
CA ASN A 509 12.74 19.20 9.24
C ASN A 509 12.17 19.07 7.82
N VAL A 510 12.21 20.12 6.99
CA VAL A 510 12.06 20.02 5.53
C VAL A 510 13.29 19.30 4.95
N LEU A 511 13.11 18.08 4.44
CA LEU A 511 14.23 17.16 4.16
C LEU A 511 14.76 17.22 2.73
N THR A 512 13.88 17.24 1.73
CA THR A 512 14.27 17.09 0.30
C THR A 512 14.40 18.42 -0.44
N VAL A 513 13.89 19.52 0.13
CA VAL A 513 13.93 20.86 -0.46
C VAL A 513 15.03 21.68 0.20
N HIS A 514 16.26 21.55 -0.30
CA HIS A 514 17.45 22.17 0.30
C HIS A 514 17.39 23.70 0.37
N SER A 515 16.65 24.35 -0.54
CA SER A 515 16.43 25.80 -0.50
C SER A 515 15.61 26.26 0.71
N ASN A 516 15.00 25.33 1.47
CA ASN A 516 14.14 25.64 2.61
C ASN A 516 14.37 24.70 3.82
N GLU A 517 15.59 24.21 4.02
CA GLU A 517 15.96 23.27 5.09
C GLU A 517 15.80 23.82 6.53
N TYR A 518 15.40 25.09 6.70
CA TYR A 518 15.25 25.78 7.98
C TYR A 518 13.77 25.93 8.42
N ARG A 519 12.86 25.17 7.80
CA ARG A 519 11.42 25.21 8.13
C ARG A 519 10.93 23.92 8.71
N GLU A 520 9.83 24.05 9.44
CA GLU A 520 9.08 22.91 9.90
C GLU A 520 8.12 22.45 8.79
N MET A 521 8.02 21.14 8.61
CA MET A 521 7.38 20.48 7.48
C MET A 521 5.88 20.75 7.40
N ASN A 522 5.13 20.66 8.50
CA ASN A 522 3.67 20.84 8.49
C ASN A 522 3.28 22.23 7.99
N LEU A 523 4.03 23.26 8.36
CA LEU A 523 3.81 24.63 7.89
C LEU A 523 4.29 24.83 6.45
N TYR A 524 5.33 24.10 6.03
CA TYR A 524 5.78 24.14 4.64
C TYR A 524 4.81 23.46 3.67
N LEU A 525 4.12 22.41 4.13
CA LEU A 525 3.19 21.61 3.31
C LEU A 525 1.92 22.38 2.93
N ASP A 526 1.41 23.26 3.79
CA ASP A 526 0.39 24.24 3.44
C ASP A 526 0.65 25.62 4.09
N PRO A 527 1.55 26.42 3.49
CA PRO A 527 1.97 27.70 4.05
C PRO A 527 0.82 28.71 4.12
N LEU A 528 -0.09 28.67 3.15
CA LEU A 528 -1.24 29.55 3.11
C LEU A 528 -2.22 29.22 4.24
N ALA A 529 -2.53 27.94 4.44
CA ALA A 529 -3.35 27.52 5.58
C ALA A 529 -2.70 27.90 6.91
N ALA A 530 -1.39 27.69 7.05
CA ALA A 530 -0.67 28.11 8.24
C ALA A 530 -0.79 29.62 8.47
N LYS A 531 -0.56 30.44 7.43
CA LYS A 531 -0.73 31.90 7.53
C LYS A 531 -2.14 32.29 7.98
N ILE A 532 -3.18 31.70 7.38
CA ILE A 532 -4.58 31.99 7.74
C ILE A 532 -4.85 31.62 9.21
N VAL A 533 -4.36 30.47 9.69
CA VAL A 533 -4.57 30.04 11.08
C VAL A 533 -3.83 30.95 12.06
N PHE A 534 -2.54 31.23 11.85
CA PHE A 534 -1.75 32.08 12.77
C PHE A 534 -2.19 33.54 12.76
N GLU A 535 -2.79 34.04 11.67
CA GLU A 535 -3.37 35.39 11.60
C GLU A 535 -4.83 35.44 12.12
N SER A 536 -5.41 34.30 12.49
CA SER A 536 -6.75 34.24 13.06
C SER A 536 -6.80 34.76 14.51
N SER A 537 -8.01 34.99 15.01
CA SER A 537 -8.25 35.38 16.41
C SER A 537 -8.33 34.20 17.38
N LEU A 538 -7.90 33.00 16.97
CA LEU A 538 -7.96 31.81 17.83
C LEU A 538 -6.86 31.86 18.89
N ASP A 539 -7.14 31.26 20.05
CA ASP A 539 -6.12 31.05 21.08
C ASP A 539 -5.24 29.86 20.69
N ILE A 540 -4.00 30.14 20.27
CA ILE A 540 -3.10 29.15 19.67
C ILE A 540 -1.92 28.89 20.60
N THR A 541 -1.79 27.63 21.03
CA THR A 541 -0.58 27.10 21.66
C THR A 541 0.29 26.41 20.61
N LEU A 542 1.45 26.97 20.32
CA LEU A 542 2.43 26.37 19.42
C LEU A 542 3.34 25.40 20.18
N ILE A 543 3.53 24.19 19.64
CA ILE A 543 4.48 23.18 20.10
C ILE A 543 5.60 23.08 19.04
N PRO A 544 6.62 23.96 19.11
CA PRO A 544 7.64 24.08 18.07
C PRO A 544 8.61 22.89 18.01
N LEU A 545 9.26 22.74 16.87
CA LEU A 545 10.19 21.65 16.55
C LEU A 545 11.34 21.51 17.56
N ASN A 546 11.82 22.60 18.13
CA ASN A 546 12.84 22.56 19.19
C ASN A 546 12.34 21.87 20.47
N ALA A 547 11.10 22.13 20.89
CA ALA A 547 10.47 21.47 22.04
C ALA A 547 10.26 19.97 21.75
N GLN A 548 9.79 19.65 20.55
CA GLN A 548 9.61 18.29 20.06
C GLN A 548 10.91 17.48 20.09
N ARG A 549 12.01 18.03 19.55
CA ARG A 549 13.34 17.39 19.54
C ARG A 549 13.88 17.15 20.95
N ASN A 550 13.70 18.10 21.86
CA ASN A 550 14.15 17.96 23.25
C ASN A 550 13.43 16.83 24.02
N ALA A 551 12.18 16.54 23.65
CA ALA A 551 11.41 15.45 24.26
C ALA A 551 11.71 14.07 23.65
N SER A 552 12.38 14.01 22.50
CA SER A 552 12.49 12.81 21.66
C SER A 552 13.69 11.93 22.01
N SER A 553 13.46 10.63 22.27
CA SER A 553 14.55 9.67 22.49
C SER A 553 14.12 8.21 22.28
N PHE A 554 14.47 7.61 21.12
CA PHE A 554 14.17 6.21 20.83
C PHE A 554 14.66 5.26 21.93
N SER A 555 15.94 5.36 22.32
CA SER A 555 16.56 4.41 23.25
C SER A 555 15.89 4.42 24.63
N LYS A 556 15.60 5.61 25.17
CA LYS A 556 14.93 5.77 26.47
C LYS A 556 13.49 5.26 26.41
N ILE A 557 12.74 5.62 25.37
CA ILE A 557 11.35 5.20 25.20
C ILE A 557 11.25 3.67 25.05
N LEU A 558 12.07 3.08 24.17
CA LEU A 558 12.10 1.63 23.94
C LEU A 558 12.53 0.85 25.19
N GLN A 559 13.53 1.33 25.92
CA GLN A 559 13.95 0.71 27.18
C GLN A 559 12.81 0.72 28.20
N ARG A 560 12.05 1.81 28.28
CA ARG A 560 10.93 1.93 29.23
C ARG A 560 9.76 1.03 28.83
N LEU A 561 9.32 1.10 27.57
CA LEU A 561 8.26 0.25 27.04
C LEU A 561 8.59 -1.25 27.12
N GLY A 562 9.86 -1.62 26.98
CA GLY A 562 10.32 -2.99 27.12
C GLY A 562 10.20 -3.55 28.55
N ARG A 563 10.11 -2.69 29.57
CA ARG A 563 10.04 -3.06 31.00
C ARG A 563 8.64 -3.00 31.60
N THR A 564 7.66 -2.48 30.87
CA THR A 564 6.27 -2.33 31.35
C THR A 564 5.39 -3.51 30.96
N ASN A 565 4.30 -3.74 31.70
CA ASN A 565 3.26 -4.69 31.30
C ASN A 565 2.75 -4.35 29.89
N LYS A 566 2.67 -5.35 29.03
CA LYS A 566 2.41 -5.15 27.60
C LYS A 566 0.91 -5.26 27.33
N THR A 567 0.20 -4.14 27.40
CA THR A 567 -1.10 -4.04 26.73
C THR A 567 -0.90 -4.14 25.21
N PRO A 568 -1.91 -4.55 24.43
CA PRO A 568 -1.79 -4.65 22.97
C PRO A 568 -1.27 -3.36 22.30
N GLU A 569 -1.79 -2.21 22.71
CA GLU A 569 -1.39 -0.89 22.21
C GLU A 569 0.06 -0.52 22.61
N ALA A 570 0.50 -0.88 23.82
CA ALA A 570 1.89 -0.66 24.23
C ALA A 570 2.86 -1.57 23.45
N LEU A 571 2.44 -2.80 23.13
CA LEU A 571 3.21 -3.71 22.27
C LEU A 571 3.27 -3.19 20.82
N PHE A 572 2.16 -2.65 20.30
CA PHE A 572 2.12 -2.03 18.98
C PHE A 572 3.10 -0.84 18.91
N ALA A 573 3.00 0.09 19.86
CA ALA A 573 3.89 1.25 19.95
C ALA A 573 5.36 0.83 20.06
N TYR A 574 5.67 -0.17 20.90
CA TYR A 574 7.03 -0.71 21.01
C TYR A 574 7.55 -1.27 19.68
N ARG A 575 6.72 -2.03 18.94
CA ARG A 575 7.10 -2.61 17.64
C ARG A 575 7.32 -1.54 16.58
N LEU A 576 6.43 -0.55 16.52
CA LEU A 576 6.54 0.58 15.59
C LEU A 576 7.83 1.36 15.86
N LEU A 577 8.03 1.81 17.09
CA LEU A 577 9.23 2.54 17.48
C LEU A 577 10.52 1.72 17.28
N SER A 578 10.47 0.41 17.53
CA SER A 578 11.63 -0.48 17.27
C SER A 578 11.93 -0.61 15.79
N ARG A 579 10.90 -0.65 14.92
CA ARG A 579 11.05 -0.67 13.47
C ARG A 579 11.68 0.63 12.97
N LEU A 580 11.12 1.77 13.37
CA LEU A 580 11.62 3.10 13.02
C LEU A 580 13.07 3.29 13.48
N TYR A 581 13.38 2.92 14.73
CA TYR A 581 14.74 3.01 15.25
C TYR A 581 15.71 2.12 14.48
N ARG A 582 15.32 0.88 14.14
CA ARG A 582 16.16 0.00 13.31
C ARG A 582 16.42 0.63 11.95
N LEU A 583 15.38 1.11 11.27
CA LEU A 583 15.50 1.75 9.96
C LEU A 583 16.45 2.94 10.01
N GLN A 584 16.32 3.79 11.02
CA GLN A 584 17.19 4.95 11.26
C GLN A 584 18.68 4.57 11.37
N GLN A 585 18.98 3.45 12.03
CA GLN A 585 20.36 2.99 12.24
C GLN A 585 20.92 2.26 11.02
N THR A 586 20.08 1.55 10.26
CA THR A 586 20.55 0.62 9.22
C THR A 586 20.51 1.19 7.80
N HIS A 587 19.78 2.28 7.56
CA HIS A 587 19.52 2.73 6.20
C HIS A 587 19.55 4.26 6.07
N HIS A 588 20.42 4.76 5.19
CA HIS A 588 20.68 6.19 5.03
C HIS A 588 19.43 7.03 4.71
N ARG A 589 18.51 6.46 3.92
CA ARG A 589 17.25 7.11 3.57
C ARG A 589 16.32 7.35 4.78
N TYR A 590 16.44 6.58 5.87
CA TYR A 590 15.57 6.65 7.05
C TYR A 590 16.21 7.38 8.24
N HIS A 591 17.28 8.18 8.05
CA HIS A 591 17.92 8.87 9.18
C HIS A 591 17.00 9.84 9.95
N HIS A 592 15.92 10.30 9.30
CA HIS A 592 14.95 11.28 9.82
C HIS A 592 13.83 10.70 10.69
N MET A 593 13.81 9.38 10.95
CA MET A 593 12.69 8.70 11.64
C MET A 593 12.43 9.20 13.07
N ASP A 594 13.37 9.93 13.68
CA ASP A 594 13.19 10.56 14.98
C ASP A 594 12.23 11.76 14.97
N THR A 595 11.92 12.33 13.79
CA THR A 595 10.95 13.44 13.67
C THR A 595 9.58 13.10 14.26
N PHE A 596 9.14 11.85 14.13
CA PHE A 596 7.81 11.40 14.58
C PHE A 596 7.68 11.29 16.10
N LEU A 597 8.80 11.23 16.83
CA LEU A 597 8.76 11.05 18.29
C LEU A 597 8.18 12.27 19.00
N GLY A 598 8.35 13.45 18.41
CA GLY A 598 7.94 14.72 18.99
C GLY A 598 6.45 14.99 18.92
N GLU A 599 5.73 14.35 17.99
CA GLU A 599 4.32 14.64 17.71
C GLU A 599 3.38 14.32 18.87
N ILE A 600 3.74 13.32 19.70
CA ILE A 600 3.00 12.98 20.92
C ILE A 600 2.96 14.14 21.92
N LEU A 601 3.90 15.09 21.85
CA LEU A 601 3.99 16.21 22.78
C LEU A 601 2.74 17.10 22.72
N GLY A 602 2.13 17.27 21.54
CA GLY A 602 0.89 18.01 21.40
C GLY A 602 -0.25 17.42 22.24
N ALA A 603 -0.44 16.10 22.16
CA ALA A 603 -1.43 15.39 22.96
C ALA A 603 -1.12 15.45 24.47
N VAL A 604 0.17 15.37 24.84
CA VAL A 604 0.63 15.46 26.23
C VAL A 604 0.37 16.86 26.81
N VAL A 605 0.68 17.93 26.07
CA VAL A 605 0.44 19.32 26.49
C VAL A 605 -1.06 19.63 26.54
N LEU A 606 -1.83 19.20 25.55
CA LEU A 606 -3.30 19.36 25.51
C LEU A 606 -3.98 18.71 26.73
N ALA A 607 -3.52 17.53 27.14
CA ALA A 607 -4.07 16.81 28.28
C ALA A 607 -3.90 17.56 29.61
N GLY A 608 -2.92 18.49 29.67
CA GLY A 608 -2.74 19.40 30.81
C GLY A 608 -2.33 18.69 32.10
N ASP A 609 -1.50 17.64 32.02
CA ASP A 609 -1.01 16.96 33.22
C ASP A 609 -0.22 17.94 34.10
N SER A 610 -0.72 18.13 35.33
CA SER A 610 -0.14 19.00 36.36
C SER A 610 1.34 18.74 36.65
N PHE A 611 1.86 17.55 36.34
CA PHE A 611 3.28 17.23 36.53
C PHE A 611 4.19 17.76 35.42
N LEU A 612 3.65 18.17 34.25
CA LEU A 612 4.45 18.62 33.11
C LEU A 612 5.03 20.02 33.30
N ASN A 613 4.33 20.90 34.05
CA ASN A 613 4.71 22.31 34.26
C ASN A 613 5.28 22.99 33.00
N PRO A 614 4.52 23.05 31.88
CA PRO A 614 5.03 23.61 30.63
C PRO A 614 5.36 25.09 30.80
N ILE A 615 6.53 25.49 30.30
CA ILE A 615 6.94 26.89 30.25
C ILE A 615 6.48 27.47 28.91
N LEU A 616 5.45 28.30 28.94
CA LEU A 616 4.88 28.95 27.76
C LEU A 616 5.28 30.42 27.73
N GLN A 617 5.54 30.94 26.53
CA GLN A 617 5.85 32.36 26.29
C GLN A 617 4.94 32.89 25.18
N ILE A 618 4.34 34.06 25.42
CA ILE A 618 3.58 34.77 24.40
C ILE A 618 4.59 35.35 23.39
N LYS A 619 4.38 35.07 22.10
CA LYS A 619 5.20 35.61 21.01
C LYS A 619 4.31 36.05 19.84
N PRO A 620 4.52 37.26 19.29
CA PRO A 620 3.82 37.70 18.10
C PRO A 620 4.42 37.00 16.87
N ILE A 621 3.75 35.95 16.38
CA ILE A 621 4.24 35.11 15.28
C ILE A 621 3.46 35.41 13.99
N LYS A 622 4.17 35.38 12.85
CA LYS A 622 3.61 35.37 11.49
C LYS A 622 4.21 34.22 10.68
N VAL A 623 3.47 33.72 9.70
CA VAL A 623 3.95 32.71 8.74
C VAL A 623 4.06 33.32 7.34
N LEU A 624 5.19 33.13 6.67
CA LEU A 624 5.38 33.55 5.28
C LEU A 624 4.72 32.54 4.32
N ALA A 625 3.98 33.06 3.36
CA ALA A 625 3.25 32.28 2.35
C ALA A 625 3.11 33.12 1.07
N ASP A 626 4.24 33.57 0.54
CA ASP A 626 4.31 34.50 -0.59
C ASP A 626 4.37 33.76 -1.94
N GLY A 627 4.37 32.43 -1.90
CA GLY A 627 4.55 31.59 -3.08
C GLY A 627 6.02 31.40 -3.44
N ALA A 628 6.97 31.69 -2.55
CA ALA A 628 8.38 31.40 -2.74
C ALA A 628 8.81 30.17 -1.93
N GLU A 629 9.10 29.04 -2.59
CA GLU A 629 9.46 27.77 -1.92
C GLU A 629 10.63 27.88 -0.93
N SER A 630 11.54 28.85 -1.11
CA SER A 630 12.69 29.06 -0.22
C SER A 630 12.36 29.80 1.08
N LYS A 631 11.13 30.33 1.21
CA LYS A 631 10.70 31.15 2.35
C LYS A 631 9.35 30.71 2.91
N ASP A 632 8.50 30.12 2.10
CA ASP A 632 7.18 29.68 2.52
C ASP A 632 7.26 28.70 3.72
N GLY A 633 6.31 28.81 4.64
CA GLY A 633 6.29 28.06 5.91
C GLY A 633 7.22 28.64 6.99
N GLN A 634 7.93 29.74 6.73
CA GLN A 634 8.76 30.41 7.73
C GLN A 634 7.93 31.09 8.79
N ILE A 635 8.22 30.76 10.05
CA ILE A 635 7.82 31.57 11.20
C ILE A 635 8.75 32.79 11.34
N VAL A 636 8.15 33.96 11.47
CA VAL A 636 8.80 35.22 11.80
C VAL A 636 8.20 35.75 13.09
N VAL A 637 9.05 36.16 14.04
CA VAL A 637 8.61 36.86 15.25
C VAL A 637 8.57 38.36 14.94
N ASP A 638 7.41 38.98 15.12
CA ASP A 638 7.20 40.40 14.86
C ASP A 638 7.60 41.23 16.10
N GLU A 639 8.87 41.63 16.17
CA GLU A 639 9.43 42.42 17.29
C GLU A 639 8.68 43.73 17.54
N ASN A 640 7.97 44.26 16.54
CA ASN A 640 7.18 45.50 16.68
C ASN A 640 5.85 45.29 17.44
N LYS A 641 5.45 44.04 17.69
CA LYS A 641 4.22 43.67 18.43
C LYS A 641 4.49 43.14 19.84
N GLU A 642 5.74 43.16 20.32
CA GLU A 642 6.07 42.72 21.70
C GLU A 642 5.53 43.65 22.81
N ASN A 643 4.94 44.81 22.46
CA ASN A 643 4.43 45.82 23.40
C ASN A 643 2.90 45.83 23.60
N TRP A 644 2.20 44.75 23.25
CA TRP A 644 0.77 44.55 23.54
C TRP A 644 0.59 43.35 24.48
#